data_AF-A0A9W8HSU8-F1
#
_entry.id   AF-A0A9W8HSU8-F1
#
_cell.length_a   1.000
_cell.length_b   1.000
_cell.length_c   1.000
_cell.angle_alpha   90.00
_cell.angle_beta   90.00
_cell.angle_gamma   90.00
#
_symmetry.space_group_name_H-M   'P 1'
#
loop_
_entity.id
_entity.type
_entity.pdbx_description
1 polymer ?
#
loop_
_entity_poly.entity_id
_entity_poly.type
_entity_poly.pdbx_seq_one_letter_code
_entity_poly.pdbx_strand_id
1 'polypeptide(L)'
;MTVAAPVNDAKASDSTSADNEETGYTWGTLQSRLRTSVVSICISFSLPFDTETNYSSYATGFVVDTEQGIILSNRHVMGSGPTYHKATFFDNQEVYLQPLYYDPEHDFSFFRYIPSELKNISPKAIRLAPHKARSGLEIRVIGNDSNEKMSVHQGELSQLDRNVPEYGSNNYESYNDLNTFYYQASTSSKGGSSGSPVVDIEGDAVAINCGGNFQSSSNFFLPLERVLYAFDYILRKEIPSRGTLQVVFKHVTHVQAERLGLSEEVAAEEGVATKDTTGVLTVNKVLVDGPADGLLLVGDIVVRANGTLVPGFADLFKIIDASVGDKVDLRVFSKGAFKTVSVAVQDLYSITPSAMLQIGNTYLHNLSFQQAARWSAPVYGVKICKSLGGFFPSHELRGRYVIHAINNTPTPNLEALMDVLRDVRRGEPIVVLVKDHEDPRDEAVFVTHCPPVGPSNVLYTRSIHTGFWSTKPYDGLAASVNPLISAVQASLPSKAEIEADSAKSAVNGIATKDIVGDIQESTVFIEANPICPADGQYYPVQRGSGLVVDKRRGLILCSARLVGNPTCNISVTFAGMVRVRATLAYIHPLYPVAFVKYDPALIVNSAAGNNIPDLDLHLARDVDGTGRLATGNLVTVVTGTVSGGLEINTAAVSGRKLLSTSPCTACYNQRFFNTEVFMLSPALTEIENEIGIVCNADGRICGLWLRLLHCSHSSNNKKHVGLDISLVLPTLEQLQTNDIVPDFVRVLDVEFSHQSLATAKALGVSESHVQSIIQSAPTVRNVLKVCKILRIRPADTVSLEVGDVVLSVNGHTVNHIDNLACFYNCDSVELTIIRRREVLTLTVPTLPIRSFNTRRIIHWAGMFLQEPYQTVLQQAMRPASQVYNFMFISGGPIVVESYNSNMFICEIGEHSIQTLDDVAEAARNLKSKKLAEFNKQVANGLPLHSGEMPGCDVRIHVVLLNGEDVVRSIRTNDQYFPAWQLSRGPRIDDNWVWEEL
;
A
#
# COMPACT_ATOMS: atom_id res chain seq x y z
N MET A 1 34.17 53.24 27.58
CA MET A 1 33.77 54.64 27.80
C MET A 1 33.74 55.35 26.45
N THR A 2 32.54 55.46 25.87
CA THR A 2 31.87 56.71 25.43
C THR A 2 32.77 57.87 24.94
N VAL A 3 32.51 58.58 23.83
CA VAL A 3 31.23 59.14 23.30
C VAL A 3 31.31 59.48 21.79
N ALA A 4 30.14 59.37 21.12
CA ALA A 4 29.62 59.92 19.84
C ALA A 4 30.05 61.37 19.44
N ALA A 5 29.85 61.99 18.25
CA ALA A 5 29.23 61.83 16.90
C ALA A 5 29.68 63.10 16.06
N PRO A 6 29.18 63.54 14.86
CA PRO A 6 28.26 62.99 13.81
C PRO A 6 28.66 63.17 12.31
N VAL A 7 28.01 62.37 11.43
CA VAL A 7 27.34 62.62 10.10
C VAL A 7 27.79 63.73 9.12
N ASN A 8 28.08 63.40 7.83
CA ASN A 8 27.25 63.76 6.65
C ASN A 8 27.73 63.19 5.29
N ASP A 9 26.76 62.99 4.40
CA ASP A 9 26.72 62.30 3.09
C ASP A 9 27.58 62.85 1.95
N ALA A 10 28.04 61.95 1.07
CA ALA A 10 28.20 62.20 -0.37
C ALA A 10 28.15 60.91 -1.20
N LYS A 11 27.21 60.90 -2.16
CA LYS A 11 26.93 59.85 -3.16
C LYS A 11 28.12 59.56 -4.10
N ALA A 12 28.33 58.29 -4.43
CA ALA A 12 29.04 57.87 -5.64
C ALA A 12 28.32 56.66 -6.29
N SER A 13 27.56 57.00 -7.35
CA SER A 13 27.13 56.22 -8.52
C SER A 13 27.08 54.68 -8.48
N ASP A 14 25.85 54.17 -8.54
CA ASP A 14 25.48 52.89 -9.16
C ASP A 14 26.03 52.78 -10.59
N SER A 15 26.56 51.61 -10.91
CA SER A 15 26.85 51.17 -12.28
C SER A 15 26.37 49.73 -12.48
N THR A 16 25.06 49.52 -12.51
CA THR A 16 24.43 48.29 -13.01
C THR A 16 23.06 48.60 -13.62
N SER A 17 23.04 49.31 -14.75
CA SER A 17 21.81 49.46 -15.55
C SER A 17 22.12 49.93 -16.99
N ALA A 18 22.86 49.14 -17.75
CA ALA A 18 22.96 49.33 -19.19
C ALA A 18 23.03 47.94 -19.81
N ASP A 19 21.90 47.51 -20.39
CA ASP A 19 21.76 46.52 -21.49
C ASP A 19 20.33 45.97 -21.66
N ASN A 20 19.31 46.49 -20.95
CA ASN A 20 17.91 46.08 -21.13
C ASN A 20 16.98 47.12 -21.80
N GLU A 21 17.50 48.22 -22.35
CA GLU A 21 16.65 49.28 -22.93
C GLU A 21 16.18 49.02 -24.38
N GLU A 22 16.71 48.02 -25.09
CA GLU A 22 16.37 47.82 -26.52
C GLU A 22 15.09 47.03 -26.83
N THR A 23 14.42 46.41 -25.84
CA THR A 23 13.21 45.58 -26.10
C THR A 23 11.94 46.01 -25.37
N GLY A 24 12.03 46.88 -24.36
CA GLY A 24 10.87 47.36 -23.59
C GLY A 24 10.21 46.30 -22.68
N TYR A 25 10.77 45.09 -22.54
CA TYR A 25 10.25 44.04 -21.66
C TYR A 25 10.93 44.08 -20.28
N THR A 26 10.14 43.90 -19.22
CA THR A 26 10.64 43.71 -17.85
C THR A 26 10.14 42.40 -17.28
N TRP A 27 10.92 41.75 -16.39
CA TRP A 27 10.50 40.52 -15.73
C TRP A 27 9.13 40.65 -15.02
N GLY A 28 8.81 41.83 -14.46
CA GLY A 28 7.52 42.07 -13.79
C GLY A 28 6.32 42.17 -14.74
N THR A 29 6.50 42.84 -15.89
CA THR A 29 5.46 42.90 -16.94
C THR A 29 5.26 41.55 -17.61
N LEU A 30 6.36 40.80 -17.82
CA LEU A 30 6.32 39.43 -18.32
C LEU A 30 5.55 38.51 -17.39
N GLN A 31 5.87 38.54 -16.08
CA GLN A 31 5.21 37.70 -15.09
C GLN A 31 3.69 37.90 -15.17
N SER A 32 3.23 39.15 -15.16
CA SER A 32 1.81 39.50 -15.25
C SER A 32 1.14 38.95 -16.51
N ARG A 33 1.86 38.93 -17.64
CA ARG A 33 1.38 38.37 -18.91
C ARG A 33 1.30 36.84 -18.90
N LEU A 34 2.31 36.16 -18.35
CA LEU A 34 2.37 34.70 -18.34
C LEU A 34 1.46 34.07 -17.27
N ARG A 35 1.04 34.85 -16.25
CA ARG A 35 0.22 34.32 -15.15
C ARG A 35 -1.06 33.65 -15.58
N THR A 36 -1.69 34.13 -16.66
CA THR A 36 -2.96 33.58 -17.13
C THR A 36 -2.80 32.25 -17.87
N SER A 37 -1.57 31.88 -18.24
CA SER A 37 -1.25 30.71 -19.07
C SER A 37 -0.56 29.59 -18.33
N VAL A 38 -0.10 29.83 -17.10
CA VAL A 38 0.47 28.80 -16.22
C VAL A 38 -0.63 28.31 -15.28
N VAL A 39 -0.79 26.99 -15.18
CA VAL A 39 -1.86 26.34 -14.42
C VAL A 39 -1.29 25.43 -13.35
N SER A 40 -2.02 25.29 -12.25
CA SER A 40 -1.78 24.21 -11.29
C SER A 40 -2.56 22.98 -11.72
N ILE A 41 -1.89 21.85 -11.89
CA ILE A 41 -2.52 20.56 -12.23
C ILE A 41 -2.63 19.74 -10.95
N CYS A 42 -3.85 19.40 -10.58
CA CYS A 42 -4.10 18.37 -9.59
C CYS A 42 -3.92 17.00 -10.24
N ILE A 43 -2.98 16.22 -9.70
CA ILE A 43 -2.61 14.88 -10.14
C ILE A 43 -3.43 13.87 -9.34
N SER A 44 -4.13 12.98 -10.03
CA SER A 44 -4.75 11.81 -9.41
C SER A 44 -4.43 10.53 -10.19
N PHE A 45 -3.49 9.74 -9.65
CA PHE A 45 -3.15 8.42 -10.18
C PHE A 45 -4.04 7.38 -9.53
N SER A 46 -5.12 7.02 -10.22
CA SER A 46 -6.19 6.21 -9.64
C SER A 46 -5.76 4.77 -9.38
N LEU A 47 -4.98 4.18 -10.30
CA LEU A 47 -4.48 2.82 -10.21
C LEU A 47 -2.97 2.79 -10.45
N PRO A 48 -2.22 1.88 -9.80
CA PRO A 48 -0.79 1.70 -10.04
C PRO A 48 -0.55 1.13 -11.44
N PHE A 49 0.48 1.61 -12.14
CA PHE A 49 0.79 1.19 -13.50
C PHE A 49 2.26 1.48 -13.86
N ASP A 50 2.92 0.55 -14.54
CA ASP A 50 4.32 0.69 -14.97
C ASP A 50 5.26 1.05 -13.81
N THR A 51 5.85 2.25 -13.81
CA THR A 51 6.75 2.76 -12.77
C THR A 51 6.05 3.63 -11.72
N GLU A 52 4.72 3.76 -11.79
CA GLU A 52 3.93 4.68 -10.97
C GLU A 52 3.03 3.94 -9.97
N THR A 53 3.03 4.42 -8.73
CA THR A 53 2.05 3.99 -7.72
C THR A 53 0.83 4.90 -7.71
N ASN A 54 -0.28 4.45 -7.14
CA ASN A 54 -1.45 5.30 -6.94
C ASN A 54 -1.17 6.36 -5.85
N TYR A 55 -1.29 7.64 -6.19
CA TYR A 55 -1.17 8.78 -5.28
C TYR A 55 -1.90 10.01 -5.83
N SER A 56 -2.00 11.05 -5.01
CA SER A 56 -2.51 12.36 -5.42
C SER A 56 -1.49 13.44 -5.07
N SER A 57 -1.32 14.43 -5.94
CA SER A 57 -0.36 15.52 -5.73
C SER A 57 -0.75 16.75 -6.56
N TYR A 58 0.10 17.76 -6.59
CA TYR A 58 -0.03 18.92 -7.46
C TYR A 58 1.27 19.16 -8.24
N ALA A 59 1.12 19.67 -9.45
CA ALA A 59 2.22 20.08 -10.29
C ALA A 59 1.83 21.30 -11.14
N THR A 60 2.69 21.67 -12.08
CA THR A 60 2.51 22.80 -12.97
C THR A 60 2.33 22.33 -14.41
N GLY A 61 1.55 23.06 -15.19
CA GLY A 61 1.58 23.01 -16.65
C GLY A 61 1.39 24.39 -17.24
N PHE A 62 1.55 24.52 -18.55
CA PHE A 62 1.33 25.79 -19.23
C PHE A 62 0.73 25.65 -20.63
N VAL A 63 -0.08 26.63 -21.02
CA VAL A 63 -0.79 26.64 -22.31
C VAL A 63 0.19 26.90 -23.45
N VAL A 64 0.23 25.99 -24.42
CA VAL A 64 1.06 26.07 -25.63
C VAL A 64 0.23 26.26 -26.90
N ASP A 65 -1.08 25.98 -26.85
CA ASP A 65 -2.03 26.29 -27.91
C ASP A 65 -3.39 26.68 -27.30
N THR A 66 -3.88 27.87 -27.60
CA THR A 66 -5.14 28.38 -27.02
C THR A 66 -6.37 28.00 -27.84
N GLU A 67 -6.22 27.68 -29.12
CA GLU A 67 -7.34 27.36 -30.02
C GLU A 67 -7.82 25.92 -29.81
N GLN A 68 -6.87 25.00 -29.71
CA GLN A 68 -7.08 23.58 -29.42
C GLN A 68 -7.04 23.28 -27.92
N GLY A 69 -6.63 24.26 -27.10
CA GLY A 69 -6.58 24.16 -25.64
C GLY A 69 -5.51 23.18 -25.14
N ILE A 70 -4.29 23.27 -25.67
CA ILE A 70 -3.21 22.34 -25.34
C ILE A 70 -2.35 22.91 -24.21
N ILE A 71 -2.11 22.08 -23.20
CA ILE A 71 -1.21 22.35 -22.07
C ILE A 71 -0.04 21.38 -22.12
N LEU A 72 1.18 21.89 -21.98
CA LEU A 72 2.40 21.12 -21.82
C LEU A 72 2.73 20.96 -20.33
N SER A 73 3.13 19.76 -19.93
CA SER A 73 3.64 19.43 -18.59
C SER A 73 4.61 18.23 -18.68
N ASN A 74 5.05 17.69 -17.54
CA ASN A 74 5.90 16.50 -17.52
C ASN A 74 5.10 15.19 -17.75
N ARG A 75 5.80 14.13 -18.14
CA ARG A 75 5.21 12.78 -18.26
C ARG A 75 4.73 12.29 -16.90
N HIS A 76 5.53 12.43 -15.85
CA HIS A 76 5.17 12.02 -14.49
C HIS A 76 4.05 12.87 -13.84
N VAL A 77 3.65 13.99 -14.47
CA VAL A 77 2.47 14.75 -14.04
C VAL A 77 1.20 14.12 -14.62
N MET A 78 1.24 13.72 -15.88
CA MET A 78 0.13 12.98 -16.52
C MET A 78 0.03 11.56 -16.02
N GLY A 79 1.16 10.92 -15.75
CA GLY A 79 1.23 9.51 -15.51
C GLY A 79 1.07 8.69 -16.78
N SER A 80 1.49 7.43 -16.70
CA SER A 80 1.38 6.43 -17.76
C SER A 80 0.14 5.56 -17.62
N GLY A 81 -0.43 5.49 -16.40
CA GLY A 81 -1.56 4.64 -16.04
C GLY A 81 -2.94 5.30 -16.11
N PRO A 82 -3.95 4.67 -15.50
CA PRO A 82 -5.28 5.24 -15.31
C PRO A 82 -5.26 6.45 -14.38
N THR A 83 -5.49 7.63 -14.94
CA THR A 83 -5.40 8.91 -14.22
C THR A 83 -6.60 9.81 -14.44
N TYR A 84 -6.76 10.77 -13.54
CA TYR A 84 -7.75 11.85 -13.65
C TYR A 84 -7.12 13.17 -13.20
N HIS A 85 -7.26 14.22 -14.01
CA HIS A 85 -6.53 15.47 -13.81
C HIS A 85 -7.43 16.69 -13.92
N LYS A 86 -7.17 17.69 -13.09
CA LYS A 86 -7.90 18.97 -13.07
C LYS A 86 -6.88 20.10 -13.11
N ALA A 87 -7.03 21.03 -14.05
CA ALA A 87 -6.25 22.27 -14.06
C ALA A 87 -7.01 23.38 -13.34
N THR A 88 -6.32 24.08 -12.44
CA THR A 88 -6.79 25.31 -11.82
C THR A 88 -6.02 26.48 -12.42
N PHE A 89 -6.73 27.37 -13.09
CA PHE A 89 -6.19 28.61 -13.66
C PHE A 89 -5.99 29.69 -12.59
N PHE A 90 -5.32 30.78 -12.96
CA PHE A 90 -4.96 31.87 -12.04
C PHE A 90 -6.17 32.49 -11.31
N ASP A 91 -7.33 32.55 -11.96
CA ASP A 91 -8.58 33.08 -11.40
C ASP A 91 -9.38 32.06 -10.57
N ASN A 92 -8.78 30.90 -10.27
CA ASN A 92 -9.39 29.76 -9.59
C ASN A 92 -10.48 29.03 -10.39
N GLN A 93 -10.65 29.32 -11.69
CA GLN A 93 -11.47 28.43 -12.53
C GLN A 93 -10.79 27.08 -12.68
N GLU A 94 -11.59 26.02 -12.57
CA GLU A 94 -11.13 24.65 -12.69
C GLU A 94 -11.74 23.98 -13.93
N VAL A 95 -10.92 23.25 -14.66
CA VAL A 95 -11.34 22.47 -15.83
C VAL A 95 -10.71 21.08 -15.79
N TYR A 96 -11.43 20.06 -16.26
CA TYR A 96 -10.86 18.73 -16.40
C TYR A 96 -9.95 18.67 -17.61
N LEU A 97 -8.87 17.91 -17.46
CA LEU A 97 -7.88 17.71 -18.51
C LEU A 97 -8.07 16.36 -19.17
N GLN A 98 -8.11 16.37 -20.49
CA GLN A 98 -7.96 15.18 -21.31
C GLN A 98 -6.48 14.90 -21.57
N PRO A 99 -5.95 13.71 -21.26
CA PRO A 99 -4.61 13.34 -21.68
C PRO A 99 -4.56 13.25 -23.22
N LEU A 100 -3.65 13.95 -23.91
CA LEU A 100 -3.48 13.80 -25.35
C LEU A 100 -2.32 12.87 -25.68
N TYR A 101 -1.18 13.13 -25.06
CA TYR A 101 0.06 12.43 -25.36
C TYR A 101 0.97 12.45 -24.13
N TYR A 102 1.60 11.33 -23.83
CA TYR A 102 2.81 11.31 -23.03
C TYR A 102 3.88 10.62 -23.85
N ASP A 103 5.11 11.03 -23.65
CA ASP A 103 6.22 10.39 -24.31
C ASP A 103 6.63 9.10 -23.61
N PRO A 104 6.78 7.95 -24.30
CA PRO A 104 7.15 6.71 -23.62
C PRO A 104 8.54 6.74 -22.95
N GLU A 105 9.43 7.63 -23.39
CA GLU A 105 10.85 7.64 -22.99
C GLU A 105 11.31 8.94 -22.33
N HIS A 106 10.71 10.08 -22.66
CA HIS A 106 11.12 11.39 -22.13
C HIS A 106 10.06 12.01 -21.22
N ASP A 107 10.46 12.83 -20.25
CA ASP A 107 9.56 13.32 -19.20
C ASP A 107 8.70 14.52 -19.63
N PHE A 108 7.93 14.38 -20.72
CA PHE A 108 6.94 15.38 -21.15
C PHE A 108 5.61 14.77 -21.57
N SER A 109 4.56 15.58 -21.45
CA SER A 109 3.21 15.22 -21.84
C SER A 109 2.38 16.44 -22.25
N PHE A 110 1.31 16.20 -23.01
CA PHE A 110 0.35 17.20 -23.45
C PHE A 110 -1.06 16.85 -22.99
N PHE A 111 -1.69 17.78 -22.30
CA PHE A 111 -3.11 17.73 -21.98
C PHE A 111 -3.92 18.59 -22.94
N ARG A 112 -5.21 18.31 -23.04
CA ARG A 112 -6.22 19.19 -23.62
C ARG A 112 -7.19 19.64 -22.55
N TYR A 113 -7.44 20.94 -22.48
CA TYR A 113 -8.64 21.50 -21.86
C TYR A 113 -9.58 21.99 -22.96
N ILE A 114 -10.85 22.17 -22.64
CA ILE A 114 -11.83 22.72 -23.59
C ILE A 114 -11.89 24.25 -23.40
N PRO A 115 -11.43 25.08 -24.36
CA PRO A 115 -11.36 26.52 -24.15
C PRO A 115 -12.70 27.18 -23.83
N SER A 116 -13.80 26.66 -24.37
CA SER A 116 -15.16 27.17 -24.11
C SER A 116 -15.67 26.91 -22.68
N GLU A 117 -14.98 26.09 -21.88
CA GLU A 117 -15.31 25.89 -20.46
C GLU A 117 -14.75 27.01 -19.58
N LEU A 118 -13.78 27.79 -20.06
CA LEU A 118 -13.26 28.98 -19.39
C LEU A 118 -14.19 30.17 -19.62
N LYS A 119 -14.66 30.79 -18.55
CA LYS A 119 -15.63 31.91 -18.61
C LYS A 119 -14.98 33.27 -18.43
N ASN A 120 -14.05 33.38 -17.48
CA ASN A 120 -13.53 34.66 -17.01
C ASN A 120 -12.06 34.92 -17.35
N ILE A 121 -11.37 33.96 -18.00
CA ILE A 121 -9.94 34.04 -18.31
C ILE A 121 -9.68 33.64 -19.75
N SER A 122 -8.78 34.38 -20.40
CA SER A 122 -8.28 34.09 -21.75
C SER A 122 -6.75 33.88 -21.66
N PRO A 123 -6.27 32.63 -21.53
CA PRO A 123 -4.84 32.34 -21.56
C PRO A 123 -4.23 32.74 -22.91
N LYS A 124 -2.92 32.96 -22.94
CA LYS A 124 -2.11 33.15 -24.16
C LYS A 124 -1.12 32.00 -24.32
N ALA A 125 -0.99 31.47 -25.53
CA ALA A 125 0.00 30.43 -25.79
C ALA A 125 1.43 30.93 -25.47
N ILE A 126 2.18 30.15 -24.70
CA ILE A 126 3.62 30.36 -24.49
C ILE A 126 4.34 29.70 -25.66
N ARG A 127 5.15 30.48 -26.39
CA ARG A 127 5.89 29.99 -27.55
C ARG A 127 7.05 29.10 -27.11
N LEU A 128 7.18 27.94 -27.75
CA LEU A 128 8.29 27.01 -27.55
C LEU A 128 9.47 27.40 -28.47
N ALA A 129 10.64 27.69 -27.89
CA ALA A 129 11.82 28.20 -28.60
C ALA A 129 13.13 27.52 -28.15
N PRO A 130 13.30 26.19 -28.38
CA PRO A 130 14.53 25.47 -27.99
C PRO A 130 15.81 26.08 -28.56
N HIS A 131 15.75 26.63 -29.79
CA HIS A 131 16.88 27.26 -30.48
C HIS A 131 17.48 28.47 -29.75
N LYS A 132 16.78 29.04 -28.77
CA LYS A 132 17.28 30.15 -27.96
C LYS A 132 18.14 29.71 -26.78
N ALA A 133 18.06 28.44 -26.38
CA ALA A 133 18.81 27.90 -25.26
C ALA A 133 20.32 28.02 -25.53
N ARG A 134 21.02 28.75 -24.66
CA ARG A 134 22.47 28.94 -24.71
C ARG A 134 23.02 29.08 -23.30
N SER A 135 24.26 28.68 -23.09
CA SER A 135 24.96 28.95 -21.83
C SER A 135 24.97 30.46 -21.56
N GLY A 136 24.68 30.87 -20.33
CA GLY A 136 24.59 32.28 -19.94
C GLY A 136 23.21 32.93 -20.16
N LEU A 137 22.22 32.20 -20.68
CA LEU A 137 20.86 32.73 -20.84
C LEU A 137 20.21 32.91 -19.45
N GLU A 138 19.82 34.15 -19.12
CA GLU A 138 18.98 34.44 -17.95
C GLU A 138 17.58 33.86 -18.16
N ILE A 139 17.10 33.12 -17.17
CA ILE A 139 15.81 32.44 -17.21
C ILE A 139 14.96 32.73 -15.97
N ARG A 140 13.66 32.49 -16.10
CA ARG A 140 12.71 32.36 -15.00
C ARG A 140 11.95 31.04 -15.09
N VAL A 141 11.79 30.38 -13.95
CA VAL A 141 10.87 29.24 -13.79
C VAL A 141 9.62 29.76 -13.10
N ILE A 142 8.46 29.64 -13.75
CA ILE A 142 7.19 30.18 -13.26
C ILE A 142 6.23 29.01 -13.04
N GLY A 143 5.77 28.78 -11.80
CA GLY A 143 4.91 27.64 -11.52
C GLY A 143 4.24 27.67 -10.16
N ASN A 144 3.69 26.53 -9.77
CA ASN A 144 3.25 26.27 -8.41
C ASN A 144 4.46 25.72 -7.62
N ASP A 145 4.71 26.20 -6.41
CA ASP A 145 5.72 25.62 -5.51
C ASP A 145 5.05 25.38 -4.15
N SER A 146 5.11 24.14 -3.65
CA SER A 146 4.60 23.79 -2.31
C SER A 146 3.11 24.11 -2.11
N ASN A 147 2.28 23.98 -3.16
CA ASN A 147 0.87 24.39 -3.24
C ASN A 147 0.63 25.91 -3.09
N GLU A 148 1.68 26.73 -3.12
CA GLU A 148 1.59 28.18 -3.24
C GLU A 148 1.59 28.57 -4.72
N LYS A 149 0.44 29.08 -5.18
CA LYS A 149 0.26 29.46 -6.58
C LYS A 149 1.29 30.53 -7.00
N MET A 150 1.92 30.32 -8.15
CA MET A 150 2.69 31.33 -8.90
C MET A 150 4.03 31.75 -8.28
N SER A 151 4.81 30.79 -7.80
CA SER A 151 6.22 30.99 -7.49
C SER A 151 7.02 31.33 -8.75
N VAL A 152 8.04 32.18 -8.57
CA VAL A 152 8.97 32.56 -9.64
C VAL A 152 10.38 32.39 -9.13
N HIS A 153 11.16 31.56 -9.82
CA HIS A 153 12.55 31.30 -9.49
C HIS A 153 13.45 31.84 -10.60
N GLN A 154 14.48 32.57 -10.20
CA GLN A 154 15.51 33.10 -11.10
C GLN A 154 16.67 32.13 -11.23
N GLY A 155 17.26 32.06 -12.43
CA GLY A 155 18.52 31.39 -12.68
C GLY A 155 19.13 31.74 -14.03
N GLU A 156 20.22 31.07 -14.35
CA GLU A 156 20.97 31.18 -15.59
C GLU A 156 21.35 29.78 -16.07
N LEU A 157 21.16 29.50 -17.36
CA LEU A 157 21.55 28.21 -17.94
C LEU A 157 23.08 28.07 -17.94
N SER A 158 23.60 27.03 -17.29
CA SER A 158 25.04 26.79 -17.15
C SER A 158 25.56 25.66 -18.03
N GLN A 159 24.72 24.68 -18.38
CA GLN A 159 25.09 23.54 -19.23
C GLN A 159 23.88 23.06 -20.06
N LEU A 160 24.14 22.61 -21.29
CA LEU A 160 23.10 22.14 -22.23
C LEU A 160 23.24 20.68 -22.69
N ASP A 161 24.44 20.11 -22.57
CA ASP A 161 24.83 18.81 -23.13
C ASP A 161 25.03 17.76 -22.03
N ARG A 162 24.29 17.90 -20.92
CA ARG A 162 24.39 17.00 -19.78
C ARG A 162 23.67 15.70 -20.10
N ASN A 163 24.27 14.56 -19.73
CA ASN A 163 23.55 13.29 -19.71
C ASN A 163 22.40 13.31 -18.69
N VAL A 164 21.40 12.46 -18.89
CA VAL A 164 20.28 12.29 -17.97
C VAL A 164 20.77 12.08 -16.53
N PRO A 165 20.22 12.80 -15.54
CA PRO A 165 20.59 12.61 -14.14
C PRO A 165 19.89 11.37 -13.53
N GLU A 166 20.35 10.92 -12.37
CA GLU A 166 19.74 9.81 -11.65
C GLU A 166 18.74 10.37 -10.60
N TYR A 167 17.43 10.21 -10.84
CA TYR A 167 16.35 10.86 -10.06
C TYR A 167 15.88 10.11 -8.79
N GLY A 168 16.42 8.93 -8.47
CA GLY A 168 15.88 8.06 -7.41
C GLY A 168 16.62 8.13 -6.06
N SER A 169 15.89 8.35 -4.96
CA SER A 169 16.41 8.20 -3.58
C SER A 169 16.45 6.74 -3.10
N ASN A 170 15.65 5.85 -3.72
CA ASN A 170 15.66 4.41 -3.51
C ASN A 170 15.67 3.70 -4.87
N ASN A 171 16.73 2.93 -5.13
CA ASN A 171 17.14 2.39 -6.43
C ASN A 171 16.20 1.36 -7.11
N TYR A 172 14.94 1.20 -6.70
CA TYR A 172 14.17 0.00 -7.05
C TYR A 172 12.95 0.22 -7.97
N GLU A 173 12.36 1.43 -8.06
CA GLU A 173 11.05 1.60 -8.77
C GLU A 173 10.86 2.92 -9.58
N SER A 174 11.86 3.80 -9.66
CA SER A 174 11.68 5.14 -10.27
C SER A 174 11.97 5.17 -11.77
N TYR A 175 11.08 5.82 -12.53
CA TYR A 175 11.26 6.22 -13.94
C TYR A 175 12.54 7.03 -14.15
N ASN A 176 13.15 6.89 -15.34
CA ASN A 176 14.22 7.79 -15.77
C ASN A 176 14.15 8.03 -17.29
N ASP A 177 14.51 9.23 -17.71
CA ASP A 177 14.67 9.51 -19.13
C ASP A 177 15.84 8.71 -19.71
N LEU A 178 15.74 8.39 -20.98
CA LEU A 178 16.81 7.72 -21.73
C LEU A 178 17.11 8.56 -22.97
N ASN A 179 18.33 8.44 -23.47
CA ASN A 179 18.70 8.95 -24.80
C ASN A 179 18.35 10.42 -25.09
N THR A 180 18.52 11.29 -24.09
CA THR A 180 18.33 12.74 -24.23
C THR A 180 19.38 13.51 -23.44
N PHE A 181 19.51 14.79 -23.79
CA PHE A 181 20.25 15.75 -22.97
C PHE A 181 19.36 16.36 -21.90
N TYR A 182 20.00 16.92 -20.87
CA TYR A 182 19.39 17.79 -19.88
C TYR A 182 20.12 19.13 -19.81
N TYR A 183 19.36 20.18 -19.58
CA TYR A 183 19.90 21.50 -19.25
C TYR A 183 20.03 21.64 -17.74
N GLN A 184 21.01 22.40 -17.30
CA GLN A 184 21.26 22.65 -15.89
C GLN A 184 21.30 24.14 -15.61
N ALA A 185 20.72 24.53 -14.47
CA ALA A 185 20.85 25.87 -13.89
C ALA A 185 20.84 25.82 -12.36
N SER A 186 21.36 26.87 -11.75
CA SER A 186 21.20 27.13 -10.32
C SER A 186 19.91 27.91 -10.10
N THR A 187 18.86 27.26 -9.60
CA THR A 187 17.58 27.90 -9.24
C THR A 187 17.11 27.40 -7.87
N SER A 188 16.20 28.13 -7.21
CA SER A 188 15.68 27.79 -5.87
C SER A 188 14.34 27.02 -5.88
N SER A 189 13.99 26.38 -6.99
CA SER A 189 12.70 25.67 -7.14
C SER A 189 12.60 24.44 -6.24
N LYS A 190 11.42 24.20 -5.64
CA LYS A 190 11.12 23.01 -4.83
C LYS A 190 9.96 22.19 -5.42
N GLY A 191 9.45 21.21 -4.66
CA GLY A 191 8.39 20.30 -5.08
C GLY A 191 7.08 21.03 -5.47
N GLY A 192 6.44 20.56 -6.54
CA GLY A 192 5.27 21.21 -7.17
C GLY A 192 5.59 22.00 -8.44
N SER A 193 6.86 22.39 -8.61
CA SER A 193 7.32 23.15 -9.79
C SER A 193 7.58 22.29 -11.04
N SER A 194 7.47 20.96 -10.95
CA SER A 194 7.53 20.06 -12.11
C SER A 194 6.48 20.46 -13.14
N GLY A 195 6.92 20.56 -14.40
CA GLY A 195 6.11 20.93 -15.55
C GLY A 195 6.06 22.45 -15.79
N SER A 196 6.74 23.24 -14.97
CA SER A 196 6.83 24.68 -15.17
C SER A 196 7.60 25.04 -16.44
N PRO A 197 7.16 26.07 -17.19
CA PRO A 197 7.95 26.61 -18.28
C PRO A 197 9.21 27.29 -17.73
N VAL A 198 10.34 27.03 -18.39
CA VAL A 198 11.59 27.78 -18.22
C VAL A 198 11.64 28.82 -19.33
N VAL A 199 11.48 30.10 -18.99
CA VAL A 199 11.29 31.18 -19.97
C VAL A 199 12.44 32.19 -20.01
N ASP A 200 12.68 32.74 -21.20
CA ASP A 200 13.53 33.92 -21.39
C ASP A 200 12.79 35.25 -21.10
N ILE A 201 13.49 36.38 -21.23
CA ILE A 201 12.94 37.73 -20.99
C ILE A 201 11.80 38.09 -21.97
N GLU A 202 11.76 37.48 -23.15
CA GLU A 202 10.70 37.65 -24.14
C GLU A 202 9.46 36.80 -23.82
N GLY A 203 9.56 35.90 -22.84
CA GLY A 203 8.50 34.99 -22.43
C GLY A 203 8.40 33.72 -23.26
N ASP A 204 9.44 33.37 -24.02
CA ASP A 204 9.49 32.12 -24.74
C ASP A 204 10.02 31.01 -23.85
N ALA A 205 9.36 29.85 -23.88
CA ALA A 205 9.84 28.67 -23.18
C ALA A 205 11.04 28.08 -23.94
N VAL A 206 12.16 27.89 -23.24
CA VAL A 206 13.39 27.29 -23.78
C VAL A 206 13.60 25.86 -23.27
N ALA A 207 12.95 25.49 -22.17
CA ALA A 207 12.97 24.16 -21.56
C ALA A 207 11.73 23.95 -20.68
N ILE A 208 11.53 22.72 -20.21
CA ILE A 208 10.54 22.38 -19.18
C ILE A 208 11.23 21.93 -17.89
N ASN A 209 10.74 22.38 -16.74
CA ASN A 209 11.30 21.99 -15.45
C ASN A 209 10.90 20.56 -15.06
N CYS A 210 11.85 19.65 -14.86
CA CYS A 210 11.61 18.26 -14.45
C CYS A 210 11.93 18.01 -12.96
N GLY A 211 12.50 18.99 -12.26
CA GLY A 211 12.87 18.88 -10.84
C GLY A 211 14.37 19.12 -10.59
N GLY A 212 14.78 19.01 -9.33
CA GLY A 212 16.14 19.28 -8.89
C GLY A 212 16.67 18.24 -7.92
N ASN A 213 17.98 18.27 -7.69
CA ASN A 213 18.60 17.39 -6.70
C ASN A 213 18.30 17.91 -5.28
N PHE A 214 17.61 17.13 -4.44
CA PHE A 214 17.25 17.52 -3.07
C PHE A 214 18.46 17.85 -2.16
N GLN A 215 19.69 17.47 -2.55
CA GLN A 215 20.92 17.72 -1.80
C GLN A 215 21.74 18.92 -2.32
N SER A 216 21.36 19.55 -3.45
CA SER A 216 22.10 20.67 -4.05
C SER A 216 21.18 21.70 -4.70
N SER A 217 21.62 22.94 -4.90
CA SER A 217 20.82 23.99 -5.58
C SER A 217 20.77 23.85 -7.12
N SER A 218 21.03 22.66 -7.68
CA SER A 218 20.97 22.40 -9.13
C SER A 218 19.61 21.85 -9.54
N ASN A 219 18.99 22.50 -10.51
CA ASN A 219 17.77 22.04 -11.17
C ASN A 219 18.05 21.56 -12.59
N PHE A 220 17.25 20.59 -13.04
CA PHE A 220 17.39 19.92 -14.31
C PHE A 220 16.17 20.22 -15.19
N PHE A 221 16.43 20.68 -16.40
CA PHE A 221 15.39 21.04 -17.37
C PHE A 221 15.49 20.17 -18.62
N LEU A 222 14.36 19.67 -19.08
CA LEU A 222 14.28 18.87 -20.29
C LEU A 222 14.26 19.81 -21.52
N PRO A 223 15.11 19.55 -22.53
CA PRO A 223 15.12 20.29 -23.80
C PRO A 223 13.81 20.15 -24.59
N LEU A 224 13.48 21.14 -25.42
CA LEU A 224 12.20 21.19 -26.14
C LEU A 224 12.24 20.60 -27.57
N GLU A 225 13.37 20.10 -28.06
CA GLU A 225 13.49 19.56 -29.42
C GLU A 225 12.54 18.38 -29.63
N ARG A 226 12.50 17.45 -28.68
CA ARG A 226 11.58 16.30 -28.70
C ARG A 226 10.14 16.71 -28.43
N VAL A 227 9.95 17.71 -27.59
CA VAL A 227 8.63 18.30 -27.29
C VAL A 227 8.03 18.90 -28.54
N LEU A 228 8.79 19.71 -29.29
CA LEU A 228 8.37 20.29 -30.56
C LEU A 228 8.07 19.23 -31.61
N TYR A 229 8.92 18.21 -31.72
CA TYR A 229 8.67 17.08 -32.62
C TYR A 229 7.30 16.46 -32.34
N ALA A 230 7.00 16.11 -31.09
CA ALA A 230 5.70 15.53 -30.74
C ALA A 230 4.54 16.53 -30.90
N PHE A 231 4.77 17.80 -30.55
CA PHE A 231 3.76 18.86 -30.65
C PHE A 231 3.29 19.06 -32.10
N ASP A 232 4.20 19.01 -33.07
CA ASP A 232 3.88 19.12 -34.49
C ASP A 232 2.91 18.03 -34.97
N TYR A 233 3.07 16.79 -34.50
CA TYR A 233 2.13 15.69 -34.80
C TYR A 233 0.79 15.92 -34.11
N ILE A 234 0.80 16.37 -32.85
CA ILE A 234 -0.41 16.64 -32.08
C ILE A 234 -1.25 17.74 -32.72
N LEU A 235 -0.62 18.82 -33.21
CA LEU A 235 -1.29 19.88 -33.96
C LEU A 235 -1.97 19.37 -35.23
N ARG A 236 -1.41 18.33 -35.87
CA ARG A 236 -1.98 17.63 -37.03
C ARG A 236 -2.95 16.51 -36.66
N LYS A 237 -3.16 16.25 -35.36
CA LYS A 237 -3.97 15.15 -34.82
C LYS A 237 -3.44 13.77 -35.22
N GLU A 238 -2.12 13.66 -35.35
CA GLU A 238 -1.39 12.44 -35.65
C GLU A 238 -0.67 11.94 -34.37
N ILE A 239 -0.28 10.66 -34.38
CA ILE A 239 0.52 10.07 -33.30
C ILE A 239 2.00 10.24 -33.70
N PRO A 240 2.86 10.82 -32.83
CA PRO A 240 4.29 10.92 -33.10
C PRO A 240 4.89 9.54 -33.40
N SER A 241 5.67 9.40 -34.47
CA SER A 241 6.42 8.16 -34.72
C SER A 241 7.56 8.04 -33.71
N ARG A 242 7.70 6.88 -33.06
CA ARG A 242 8.76 6.64 -32.07
C ARG A 242 9.44 5.30 -32.29
N GLY A 243 10.72 5.35 -32.64
CA GLY A 243 11.54 4.18 -32.88
C GLY A 243 12.50 3.90 -31.75
N THR A 244 12.82 2.63 -31.57
CA THR A 244 13.84 2.17 -30.63
C THR A 244 14.65 1.02 -31.20
N LEU A 245 15.93 1.00 -30.84
CA LEU A 245 16.83 -0.13 -31.08
C LEU A 245 16.94 -1.02 -29.84
N GLN A 246 16.22 -0.67 -28.76
CA GLN A 246 16.42 -1.15 -27.39
C GLN A 246 17.88 -0.97 -26.93
N VAL A 247 18.41 0.23 -27.17
CA VAL A 247 19.78 0.62 -26.80
C VAL A 247 19.72 1.89 -25.97
N VAL A 248 20.48 1.91 -24.88
CA VAL A 248 20.72 3.14 -24.12
C VAL A 248 22.07 3.69 -24.54
N PHE A 249 22.06 4.87 -25.13
CA PHE A 249 23.24 5.64 -25.51
C PHE A 249 23.64 6.61 -24.39
N LYS A 250 24.90 7.03 -24.42
CA LYS A 250 25.46 8.02 -23.50
C LYS A 250 26.35 8.97 -24.27
N HIS A 251 26.20 10.27 -24.00
CA HIS A 251 27.10 11.28 -24.52
C HIS A 251 28.42 11.25 -23.74
N VAL A 252 29.53 11.23 -24.45
CA VAL A 252 30.88 11.33 -23.89
C VAL A 252 31.63 12.45 -24.59
N THR A 253 32.46 13.18 -23.85
CA THR A 253 33.27 14.26 -24.44
C THR A 253 34.30 13.69 -25.41
N HIS A 254 34.82 14.52 -26.33
CA HIS A 254 35.88 14.09 -27.26
C HIS A 254 37.10 13.49 -26.55
N VAL A 255 37.49 14.06 -25.39
CA VAL A 255 38.58 13.52 -24.55
C VAL A 255 38.26 12.13 -24.00
N GLN A 256 37.00 11.86 -23.67
CA GLN A 256 36.58 10.53 -23.23
C GLN A 256 36.50 9.55 -24.40
N ALA A 257 36.06 10.00 -25.57
CA ALA A 257 36.07 9.20 -26.80
C ALA A 257 37.49 8.79 -27.23
N GLU A 258 38.46 9.70 -27.07
CA GLU A 258 39.89 9.41 -27.29
C GLU A 258 40.39 8.31 -26.36
N ARG A 259 39.99 8.33 -25.08
CA ARG A 259 40.30 7.25 -24.12
C ARG A 259 39.64 5.91 -24.47
N LEU A 260 38.59 5.93 -25.30
CA LEU A 260 37.95 4.74 -25.86
C LEU A 260 38.58 4.30 -27.21
N GLY A 261 39.56 5.04 -27.71
CA GLY A 261 40.37 4.70 -28.88
C GLY A 261 40.05 5.50 -30.15
N LEU A 262 39.09 6.44 -30.12
CA LEU A 262 38.81 7.32 -31.26
C LEU A 262 39.73 8.54 -31.20
N SER A 263 40.90 8.47 -31.83
CA SER A 263 41.85 9.60 -31.84
C SER A 263 41.25 10.83 -32.51
N GLU A 264 41.76 12.01 -32.14
CA GLU A 264 41.31 13.30 -32.72
C GLU A 264 41.44 13.32 -34.25
N GLU A 265 42.49 12.71 -34.79
CA GLU A 265 42.73 12.57 -36.23
C GLU A 265 41.63 11.75 -36.91
N VAL A 266 41.30 10.58 -36.34
CA VAL A 266 40.25 9.69 -36.87
C VAL A 266 38.86 10.33 -36.72
N ALA A 267 38.62 11.03 -35.61
CA ALA A 267 37.39 11.79 -35.40
C ALA A 267 37.26 12.95 -36.41
N ALA A 268 38.36 13.62 -36.75
CA ALA A 268 38.39 14.69 -37.74
C ALA A 268 38.16 14.15 -39.17
N GLU A 269 38.76 13.02 -39.53
CA GLU A 269 38.56 12.35 -40.83
C GLU A 269 37.09 12.00 -41.08
N GLU A 270 36.38 11.53 -40.05
CA GLU A 270 34.94 11.24 -40.15
C GLU A 270 34.05 12.48 -39.99
N GLY A 271 34.62 13.65 -39.73
CA GLY A 271 33.93 14.93 -39.58
C GLY A 271 33.14 15.07 -38.27
N VAL A 272 33.57 14.35 -37.22
CA VAL A 272 32.89 14.28 -35.91
C VAL A 272 33.36 15.37 -34.96
N ALA A 273 34.65 15.71 -35.02
CA ALA A 273 35.25 16.75 -34.21
C ALA A 273 35.10 18.11 -34.92
N THR A 274 33.98 18.80 -34.70
CA THR A 274 33.78 20.19 -35.15
C THR A 274 33.74 21.16 -33.97
N LYS A 275 33.96 22.46 -34.22
CA LYS A 275 33.92 23.51 -33.19
C LYS A 275 32.60 23.59 -32.43
N ASP A 276 31.52 23.09 -33.03
CA ASP A 276 30.15 23.18 -32.51
C ASP A 276 29.71 21.90 -31.79
N THR A 277 30.57 20.88 -31.71
CA THR A 277 30.28 19.60 -31.04
C THR A 277 31.13 19.42 -29.79
N THR A 278 30.49 19.07 -28.68
CA THR A 278 31.18 18.86 -27.39
C THR A 278 31.58 17.40 -27.14
N GLY A 279 31.12 16.47 -27.99
CA GLY A 279 31.39 15.04 -27.85
C GLY A 279 30.66 14.17 -28.87
N VAL A 280 30.46 12.90 -28.50
CA VAL A 280 29.88 11.83 -29.34
C VAL A 280 28.98 10.91 -28.53
N LEU A 281 28.13 10.14 -29.21
CA LEU A 281 27.28 9.13 -28.57
C LEU A 281 27.98 7.77 -28.51
N THR A 282 27.89 7.12 -27.35
CA THR A 282 28.41 5.77 -27.12
C THR A 282 27.32 4.83 -26.66
N VAL A 283 27.42 3.56 -27.03
CA VAL A 283 26.51 2.51 -26.54
C VAL A 283 26.82 2.23 -25.07
N ASN A 284 25.88 2.55 -24.19
CA ASN A 284 26.01 2.33 -22.75
C ASN A 284 25.37 1.00 -22.33
N LYS A 285 24.21 0.65 -22.92
CA LYS A 285 23.53 -0.63 -22.70
C LYS A 285 22.88 -1.12 -23.98
N VAL A 286 22.83 -2.44 -24.15
CA VAL A 286 22.03 -3.13 -25.17
C VAL A 286 21.15 -4.11 -24.42
N LEU A 287 19.83 -4.04 -24.60
CA LEU A 287 18.92 -4.99 -23.96
C LEU A 287 19.05 -6.37 -24.62
N VAL A 288 19.05 -7.41 -23.79
CA VAL A 288 19.07 -8.81 -24.25
C VAL A 288 17.83 -9.13 -25.07
N ASP A 289 17.99 -9.90 -26.15
CA ASP A 289 16.95 -10.26 -27.13
C ASP A 289 16.33 -9.05 -27.87
N GLY A 290 16.89 -7.85 -27.69
CA GLY A 290 16.49 -6.64 -28.41
C GLY A 290 17.03 -6.59 -29.86
N PRO A 291 16.53 -5.68 -30.71
CA PRO A 291 16.93 -5.60 -32.12
C PRO A 291 18.43 -5.39 -32.38
N ALA A 292 19.13 -4.76 -31.43
CA ALA A 292 20.56 -4.50 -31.50
C ALA A 292 21.43 -5.55 -30.77
N ASP A 293 20.82 -6.55 -30.12
CA ASP A 293 21.55 -7.55 -29.36
C ASP A 293 22.47 -8.38 -30.26
N GLY A 294 23.70 -8.61 -29.80
CA GLY A 294 24.78 -9.21 -30.58
C GLY A 294 25.32 -8.39 -31.77
N LEU A 295 24.67 -7.28 -32.16
CA LEU A 295 25.07 -6.42 -33.27
C LEU A 295 25.89 -5.21 -32.82
N LEU A 296 25.42 -4.52 -31.78
CA LEU A 296 26.12 -3.43 -31.12
C LEU A 296 26.76 -3.93 -29.82
N LEU A 297 27.92 -3.35 -29.47
CA LEU A 297 28.62 -3.66 -28.23
C LEU A 297 28.67 -2.44 -27.33
N VAL A 298 28.62 -2.65 -26.01
CA VAL A 298 28.86 -1.59 -25.03
C VAL A 298 30.24 -0.97 -25.28
N GLY A 299 30.28 0.35 -25.37
CA GLY A 299 31.46 1.14 -25.74
C GLY A 299 31.59 1.48 -27.23
N ASP A 300 30.76 0.92 -28.11
CA ASP A 300 30.74 1.31 -29.53
C ASP A 300 30.37 2.80 -29.64
N ILE A 301 31.13 3.57 -30.42
CA ILE A 301 30.89 5.01 -30.64
C ILE A 301 30.09 5.17 -31.92
N VAL A 302 28.90 5.76 -31.86
CA VAL A 302 28.04 5.99 -33.02
C VAL A 302 28.42 7.32 -33.67
N VAL A 303 28.73 7.26 -34.96
CA VAL A 303 29.19 8.44 -35.72
C VAL A 303 28.20 8.84 -36.80
N ARG A 304 27.63 7.87 -37.52
CA ARG A 304 26.62 8.12 -38.56
C ARG A 304 25.44 7.17 -38.46
N ALA A 305 24.27 7.67 -38.85
CA ALA A 305 23.09 6.86 -39.12
C ALA A 305 22.61 7.16 -40.55
N ASN A 306 22.40 6.12 -41.37
CA ASN A 306 22.03 6.23 -42.79
C ASN A 306 22.93 7.25 -43.55
N GLY A 307 24.24 7.22 -43.28
CA GLY A 307 25.23 8.13 -43.88
C GLY A 307 25.29 9.55 -43.30
N THR A 308 24.31 9.96 -42.48
CA THR A 308 24.24 11.30 -41.88
C THR A 308 24.99 11.35 -40.55
N LEU A 309 25.71 12.44 -40.27
CA LEU A 309 26.44 12.63 -39.01
C LEU A 309 25.44 12.79 -37.86
N VAL A 310 25.70 12.14 -36.72
CA VAL A 310 24.81 12.18 -35.55
C VAL A 310 25.59 12.61 -34.29
N PRO A 311 25.87 13.91 -34.13
CA PRO A 311 26.66 14.39 -33.00
C PRO A 311 25.91 14.32 -31.67
N GLY A 312 24.57 14.33 -31.69
CA GLY A 312 23.74 14.28 -30.49
C GLY A 312 22.49 13.41 -30.64
N PHE A 313 21.75 13.29 -29.53
CA PHE A 313 20.56 12.45 -29.46
C PHE A 313 19.46 12.87 -30.43
N ALA A 314 19.22 14.18 -30.58
CA ALA A 314 18.18 14.69 -31.47
C ALA A 314 18.42 14.28 -32.94
N ASP A 315 19.67 14.33 -33.40
CA ASP A 315 20.05 13.95 -34.76
C ASP A 315 19.87 12.45 -35.00
N LEU A 316 20.37 11.62 -34.06
CA LEU A 316 20.25 10.17 -34.15
C LEU A 316 18.79 9.74 -34.19
N PHE A 317 17.99 10.22 -33.26
CA PHE A 317 16.62 9.75 -33.15
C PHE A 317 15.68 10.33 -34.17
N LYS A 318 15.98 11.48 -34.76
CA LYS A 318 15.26 11.94 -35.96
C LYS A 318 15.31 10.88 -37.08
N ILE A 319 16.45 10.19 -37.23
CA ILE A 319 16.62 9.13 -38.23
C ILE A 319 15.97 7.82 -37.77
N ILE A 320 16.11 7.45 -36.49
CA ILE A 320 15.48 6.25 -35.92
C ILE A 320 13.95 6.35 -36.02
N ASP A 321 13.34 7.46 -35.57
CA ASP A 321 11.88 7.65 -35.57
C ASP A 321 11.30 7.66 -36.99
N ALA A 322 12.07 8.11 -37.99
CA ALA A 322 11.70 8.08 -39.40
C ALA A 322 11.82 6.69 -40.04
N SER A 323 12.51 5.74 -39.38
CA SER A 323 12.81 4.41 -39.91
C SER A 323 12.06 3.30 -39.17
N VAL A 324 11.02 3.63 -38.39
CA VAL A 324 10.20 2.64 -37.65
C VAL A 324 9.63 1.58 -38.57
N GLY A 325 9.86 0.30 -38.25
CA GLY A 325 9.47 -0.84 -39.08
C GLY A 325 10.50 -1.24 -40.15
N ASP A 326 11.49 -0.38 -40.41
CA ASP A 326 12.59 -0.61 -41.35
C ASP A 326 13.92 -0.86 -40.60
N LYS A 327 15.04 -0.79 -41.32
CA LYS A 327 16.39 -0.88 -40.76
C LYS A 327 17.11 0.46 -40.84
N VAL A 328 17.98 0.71 -39.86
CA VAL A 328 18.92 1.83 -39.85
C VAL A 328 20.35 1.30 -39.92
N ASP A 329 21.15 1.89 -40.81
CA ASP A 329 22.57 1.57 -40.94
C ASP A 329 23.39 2.51 -40.06
N LEU A 330 23.94 1.99 -38.97
CA LEU A 330 24.79 2.71 -38.04
C LEU A 330 26.26 2.49 -38.38
N ARG A 331 26.98 3.58 -38.68
CA ARG A 331 28.45 3.57 -38.73
C ARG A 331 28.97 3.80 -37.33
N VAL A 332 29.63 2.79 -36.78
CA VAL A 332 30.14 2.81 -35.40
C VAL A 332 31.64 2.51 -35.37
N PHE A 333 32.35 3.17 -34.46
CA PHE A 333 33.73 2.84 -34.13
C PHE A 333 33.73 1.82 -32.99
N SER A 334 34.24 0.62 -33.26
CA SER A 334 34.19 -0.53 -32.36
C SER A 334 35.55 -1.20 -32.30
N LYS A 335 36.13 -1.31 -31.10
CA LYS A 335 37.43 -1.97 -30.85
C LYS A 335 38.57 -1.49 -31.79
N GLY A 336 38.61 -0.19 -32.09
CA GLY A 336 39.68 0.42 -32.90
C GLY A 336 39.42 0.51 -34.41
N ALA A 337 38.26 0.06 -34.91
CA ALA A 337 37.92 0.13 -36.33
C ALA A 337 36.47 0.53 -36.58
N PHE A 338 36.20 1.14 -37.73
CA PHE A 338 34.84 1.43 -38.17
C PHE A 338 34.15 0.18 -38.73
N LYS A 339 32.91 -0.03 -38.30
CA LYS A 339 31.99 -1.02 -38.86
C LYS A 339 30.64 -0.36 -39.15
N THR A 340 29.96 -0.84 -40.18
CA THR A 340 28.56 -0.48 -40.42
C THR A 340 27.68 -1.65 -39.98
N VAL A 341 26.71 -1.37 -39.12
CA VAL A 341 25.79 -2.35 -38.55
C VAL A 341 24.37 -1.95 -38.94
N SER A 342 23.64 -2.87 -39.57
CA SER A 342 22.24 -2.66 -39.94
C SER A 342 21.34 -3.21 -38.84
N VAL A 343 20.56 -2.36 -38.20
CA VAL A 343 19.73 -2.70 -37.03
C VAL A 343 18.27 -2.45 -37.37
N ALA A 344 17.38 -3.39 -37.02
CA ALA A 344 15.94 -3.18 -37.18
C ALA A 344 15.43 -2.13 -36.17
N VAL A 345 14.58 -1.21 -36.62
CA VAL A 345 13.95 -0.22 -35.76
C VAL A 345 12.57 -0.71 -35.35
N GLN A 346 12.40 -0.96 -34.05
CA GLN A 346 11.13 -1.34 -33.49
C GLN A 346 10.28 -0.11 -33.16
N ASP A 347 8.97 -0.23 -33.32
CA ASP A 347 8.01 0.74 -32.78
C ASP A 347 8.05 0.72 -31.24
N LEU A 348 8.40 1.85 -30.63
CA LEU A 348 8.48 2.00 -29.18
C LEU A 348 7.11 1.77 -28.50
N TYR A 349 5.99 2.09 -29.15
CA TYR A 349 4.66 1.84 -28.59
C TYR A 349 4.34 0.35 -28.48
N SER A 350 4.93 -0.50 -29.33
CA SER A 350 4.72 -1.96 -29.28
C SER A 350 5.27 -2.62 -28.01
N ILE A 351 6.23 -1.96 -27.35
CA ILE A 351 6.86 -2.39 -26.09
C ILE A 351 6.57 -1.44 -24.92
N THR A 352 5.59 -0.54 -25.12
CA THR A 352 5.05 0.34 -24.09
C THR A 352 3.69 -0.22 -23.65
N PRO A 353 3.50 -0.56 -22.36
CA PRO A 353 2.24 -1.15 -21.91
C PRO A 353 1.05 -0.21 -22.14
N SER A 354 -0.03 -0.73 -22.72
CA SER A 354 -1.27 0.00 -23.02
C SER A 354 -2.54 -0.69 -22.49
N ALA A 355 -2.37 -1.82 -21.81
CA ALA A 355 -3.43 -2.59 -21.19
C ALA A 355 -3.01 -3.04 -19.80
N MET A 356 -3.98 -3.15 -18.89
CA MET A 356 -3.79 -3.65 -17.54
C MET A 356 -4.95 -4.56 -17.16
N LEU A 357 -4.65 -5.73 -16.61
CA LEU A 357 -5.63 -6.65 -16.08
C LEU A 357 -5.66 -6.54 -14.55
N GLN A 358 -6.84 -6.32 -14.00
CA GLN A 358 -7.12 -6.46 -12.58
C GLN A 358 -7.76 -7.82 -12.32
N ILE A 359 -7.12 -8.63 -11.48
CA ILE A 359 -7.68 -9.87 -10.94
C ILE A 359 -7.75 -9.77 -9.43
N GLY A 360 -8.96 -9.73 -8.87
CA GLY A 360 -9.14 -9.37 -7.47
C GLY A 360 -8.52 -8.00 -7.17
N ASN A 361 -7.55 -7.96 -6.26
CA ASN A 361 -6.79 -6.75 -5.91
C ASN A 361 -5.35 -6.77 -6.46
N THR A 362 -5.07 -7.56 -7.49
CA THR A 362 -3.78 -7.59 -8.18
C THR A 362 -3.87 -6.94 -9.56
N TYR A 363 -2.92 -6.06 -9.88
CA TYR A 363 -2.83 -5.33 -11.14
C TYR A 363 -1.63 -5.80 -11.98
N LEU A 364 -1.89 -6.17 -13.23
CA LEU A 364 -0.97 -6.88 -14.11
C LEU A 364 -0.87 -6.18 -15.48
N HIS A 365 0.33 -5.99 -16.01
CA HIS A 365 0.53 -5.45 -17.37
C HIS A 365 1.83 -6.00 -18.00
N ASN A 366 2.05 -5.83 -19.30
CA ASN A 366 3.32 -6.22 -19.94
C ASN A 366 4.53 -5.53 -19.30
N LEU A 367 5.68 -6.19 -19.15
CA LEU A 367 6.91 -5.52 -18.75
C LEU A 367 7.23 -4.38 -19.75
N SER A 368 7.52 -3.18 -19.24
CA SER A 368 7.81 -2.02 -20.10
C SER A 368 9.27 -1.97 -20.51
N PHE A 369 9.55 -1.34 -21.66
CA PHE A 369 10.91 -0.97 -22.07
C PHE A 369 11.67 -0.19 -20.98
N GLN A 370 10.99 0.75 -20.31
CA GLN A 370 11.55 1.55 -19.22
C GLN A 370 12.09 0.67 -18.06
N GLN A 371 11.30 -0.31 -17.62
CA GLN A 371 11.71 -1.23 -16.56
C GLN A 371 12.82 -2.18 -17.01
N ALA A 372 12.71 -2.73 -18.23
CA ALA A 372 13.70 -3.66 -18.79
C ALA A 372 15.07 -3.00 -19.03
N ALA A 373 15.10 -1.77 -19.55
CA ALA A 373 16.32 -1.04 -19.88
C ALA A 373 17.20 -0.72 -18.66
N ARG A 374 16.62 -0.68 -17.46
CA ARG A 374 17.36 -0.47 -16.22
C ARG A 374 18.42 -1.54 -15.99
N TRP A 375 18.09 -2.80 -16.30
CA TRP A 375 18.93 -3.97 -16.03
C TRP A 375 19.44 -4.67 -17.29
N SER A 376 19.17 -4.08 -18.47
CA SER A 376 19.46 -4.71 -19.77
C SER A 376 18.73 -6.05 -19.95
N ALA A 377 17.58 -6.20 -19.29
CA ALA A 377 16.75 -7.39 -19.36
C ALA A 377 15.95 -7.41 -20.67
N PRO A 378 15.48 -8.59 -21.12
CA PRO A 378 14.54 -8.67 -22.25
C PRO A 378 13.21 -8.00 -21.88
N VAL A 379 12.57 -7.34 -22.86
CA VAL A 379 11.22 -6.79 -22.69
C VAL A 379 10.18 -7.92 -22.83
N TYR A 380 10.11 -8.76 -21.82
CA TYR A 380 9.37 -10.03 -21.84
C TYR A 380 8.64 -10.28 -20.52
N GLY A 381 7.42 -10.82 -20.59
CA GLY A 381 6.65 -11.29 -19.44
C GLY A 381 5.66 -10.26 -18.89
N VAL A 382 4.93 -10.65 -17.84
CA VAL A 382 3.87 -9.83 -17.22
C VAL A 382 4.31 -9.31 -15.87
N LYS A 383 4.35 -7.98 -15.75
CA LYS A 383 4.67 -7.28 -14.51
C LYS A 383 3.50 -7.32 -13.53
N ILE A 384 3.83 -7.49 -12.26
CA ILE A 384 2.92 -7.30 -11.13
C ILE A 384 3.18 -5.91 -10.54
N CYS A 385 2.28 -4.95 -10.76
CA CYS A 385 2.41 -3.58 -10.24
C CYS A 385 2.19 -3.50 -8.74
N LYS A 386 1.08 -4.11 -8.30
CA LYS A 386 0.60 -4.01 -6.93
C LYS A 386 -0.35 -5.17 -6.67
N SER A 387 -0.27 -5.74 -5.46
CA SER A 387 -1.20 -6.75 -4.98
C SER A 387 -1.59 -6.41 -3.54
N LEU A 388 -2.89 -6.24 -3.30
CA LEU A 388 -3.43 -5.95 -1.96
C LEU A 388 -4.06 -7.19 -1.32
N GLY A 389 -3.48 -8.36 -1.60
CA GLY A 389 -4.02 -9.67 -1.21
C GLY A 389 -4.89 -10.30 -2.30
N GLY A 390 -5.35 -11.52 -2.06
CA GLY A 390 -6.27 -12.23 -2.96
C GLY A 390 -5.60 -13.26 -3.88
N PHE A 391 -5.03 -12.85 -5.03
CA PHE A 391 -4.65 -13.78 -6.10
C PHE A 391 -3.15 -14.14 -6.16
N PHE A 392 -2.26 -13.17 -5.94
CA PHE A 392 -0.81 -13.39 -5.93
C PHE A 392 -0.21 -12.95 -4.57
N PRO A 393 0.70 -13.74 -3.95
CA PRO A 393 1.23 -13.47 -2.62
C PRO A 393 2.10 -12.22 -2.61
N SER A 394 1.53 -11.10 -2.16
CA SER A 394 2.15 -9.77 -2.18
C SER A 394 3.43 -9.63 -1.34
N HIS A 395 3.64 -10.52 -0.36
CA HIS A 395 4.83 -10.48 0.51
C HIS A 395 6.04 -11.24 -0.07
N GLU A 396 5.80 -12.18 -0.98
CA GLU A 396 6.83 -12.91 -1.72
C GLU A 396 7.19 -12.17 -3.01
N LEU A 397 6.19 -11.52 -3.60
CA LEU A 397 6.32 -10.75 -4.82
C LEU A 397 6.66 -9.30 -4.49
N ARG A 398 7.95 -9.03 -4.29
CA ARG A 398 8.46 -7.66 -4.37
C ARG A 398 8.13 -7.09 -5.75
N GLY A 399 7.98 -5.77 -5.86
CA GLY A 399 7.74 -5.02 -7.12
C GLY A 399 8.81 -5.21 -8.20
N ARG A 400 9.61 -6.29 -8.13
CA ARG A 400 10.70 -6.69 -9.02
C ARG A 400 10.43 -7.98 -9.79
N TYR A 401 9.50 -8.80 -9.36
CA TYR A 401 9.20 -10.03 -10.07
C TYR A 401 8.33 -9.78 -11.31
N VAL A 402 8.56 -10.59 -12.35
CA VAL A 402 7.80 -10.66 -13.61
C VAL A 402 7.31 -12.09 -13.76
N ILE A 403 6.05 -12.28 -14.14
CA ILE A 403 5.46 -13.60 -14.38
C ILE A 403 5.94 -14.10 -15.75
N HIS A 404 6.60 -15.26 -15.73
CA HIS A 404 7.10 -15.94 -16.92
C HIS A 404 6.27 -17.17 -17.29
N ALA A 405 5.64 -17.83 -16.31
CA ALA A 405 4.73 -18.95 -16.58
C ALA A 405 3.71 -19.15 -15.46
N ILE A 406 2.54 -19.68 -15.85
CA ILE A 406 1.52 -20.21 -14.93
C ILE A 406 1.25 -21.68 -15.27
N ASN A 407 1.28 -22.55 -14.28
CA ASN A 407 1.11 -24.00 -14.43
C ASN A 407 2.01 -24.57 -15.54
N ASN A 408 3.28 -24.15 -15.56
CA ASN A 408 4.28 -24.47 -16.60
C ASN A 408 3.94 -24.01 -18.02
N THR A 409 2.90 -23.20 -18.21
CA THR A 409 2.57 -22.59 -19.51
C THR A 409 3.18 -21.19 -19.59
N PRO A 410 4.05 -20.89 -20.57
CA PRO A 410 4.70 -19.59 -20.70
C PRO A 410 3.71 -18.43 -20.89
N THR A 411 3.99 -17.29 -20.26
CA THR A 411 3.19 -16.06 -20.34
C THR A 411 4.04 -14.89 -20.84
N PRO A 412 4.43 -14.88 -22.13
CA PRO A 412 5.33 -13.86 -22.70
C PRO A 412 4.76 -12.43 -22.65
N ASN A 413 3.44 -12.30 -22.56
CA ASN A 413 2.71 -11.04 -22.51
C ASN A 413 1.36 -11.25 -21.81
N LEU A 414 0.62 -10.16 -21.62
CA LEU A 414 -0.65 -10.09 -20.93
C LEU A 414 -1.74 -10.89 -21.63
N GLU A 415 -1.75 -10.92 -22.97
CA GLU A 415 -2.72 -11.70 -23.74
C GLU A 415 -2.53 -13.20 -23.50
N ALA A 416 -1.29 -13.69 -23.58
CA ALA A 416 -0.97 -15.08 -23.28
C ALA A 416 -1.29 -15.44 -21.82
N LEU A 417 -1.03 -14.53 -20.87
CA LEU A 417 -1.44 -14.71 -19.48
C LEU A 417 -2.96 -14.86 -19.36
N MET A 418 -3.74 -13.98 -20.01
CA MET A 418 -5.19 -14.03 -20.00
C MET A 418 -5.69 -15.37 -20.57
N ASP A 419 -5.07 -15.87 -21.63
CA ASP A 419 -5.44 -17.18 -22.20
C ASP A 419 -5.17 -18.33 -21.22
N VAL A 420 -4.01 -18.34 -20.53
CA VAL A 420 -3.70 -19.35 -19.50
C VAL A 420 -4.69 -19.28 -18.32
N LEU A 421 -5.12 -18.07 -17.94
CA LEU A 421 -6.07 -17.88 -16.85
C LEU A 421 -7.47 -18.42 -17.15
N ARG A 422 -7.83 -18.63 -18.42
CA ARG A 422 -9.12 -19.27 -18.79
C ARG A 422 -9.21 -20.71 -18.32
N ASP A 423 -8.08 -21.38 -18.19
CA ASP A 423 -8.01 -22.77 -17.72
C ASP A 423 -7.86 -22.85 -16.19
N VAL A 424 -7.57 -21.73 -15.53
CA VAL A 424 -7.45 -21.67 -14.07
C VAL A 424 -8.83 -21.67 -13.42
N ARG A 425 -9.06 -22.65 -12.56
CA ARG A 425 -10.32 -22.77 -11.81
C ARG A 425 -10.20 -22.18 -10.41
N ARG A 426 -11.28 -21.56 -9.92
CA ARG A 426 -11.29 -20.98 -8.57
C ARG A 426 -11.05 -22.07 -7.50
N GLY A 427 -10.16 -21.78 -6.55
CA GLY A 427 -9.79 -22.67 -5.45
C GLY A 427 -8.69 -23.71 -5.76
N GLU A 428 -8.31 -23.93 -7.03
CA GLU A 428 -7.21 -24.84 -7.37
C GLU A 428 -5.83 -24.18 -7.11
N PRO A 429 -4.81 -24.97 -6.76
CA PRO A 429 -3.44 -24.46 -6.66
C PRO A 429 -2.92 -24.04 -8.04
N ILE A 430 -2.32 -22.86 -8.08
CA ILE A 430 -1.73 -22.24 -9.26
C ILE A 430 -0.23 -22.15 -8.99
N VAL A 431 0.57 -22.85 -9.81
CA VAL A 431 2.03 -22.73 -9.78
C VAL A 431 2.43 -21.55 -10.64
N VAL A 432 3.15 -20.59 -10.06
CA VAL A 432 3.58 -19.38 -10.76
C VAL A 432 5.10 -19.35 -10.76
N LEU A 433 5.68 -19.28 -11.95
CA LEU A 433 7.11 -19.02 -12.15
C LEU A 433 7.30 -17.53 -12.37
N VAL A 434 8.11 -16.92 -11.53
CA VAL A 434 8.54 -15.53 -11.68
C VAL A 434 10.04 -15.42 -11.78
N LYS A 435 10.50 -14.38 -12.46
CA LYS A 435 11.91 -13.99 -12.50
C LYS A 435 12.09 -12.56 -12.00
N ASP A 436 13.17 -12.31 -11.28
CA ASP A 436 13.56 -10.95 -10.93
C ASP A 436 14.14 -10.27 -12.17
N HIS A 437 13.61 -9.10 -12.52
CA HIS A 437 14.13 -8.31 -13.65
C HIS A 437 15.42 -7.54 -13.31
N GLU A 438 15.83 -7.48 -12.02
CA GLU A 438 17.14 -6.94 -11.59
C GLU A 438 18.26 -7.97 -11.66
N ASP A 439 18.00 -9.19 -11.16
CA ASP A 439 18.90 -10.33 -11.25
C ASP A 439 18.21 -11.45 -12.03
N PRO A 440 18.44 -11.56 -13.35
CA PRO A 440 17.81 -12.60 -14.18
C PRO A 440 18.11 -14.04 -13.74
N ARG A 441 19.05 -14.24 -12.81
CA ARG A 441 19.37 -15.55 -12.21
C ARG A 441 18.48 -15.89 -11.02
N ASP A 442 17.81 -14.90 -10.43
CA ASP A 442 16.86 -15.09 -9.33
C ASP A 442 15.49 -15.46 -9.92
N GLU A 443 15.18 -16.75 -9.86
CA GLU A 443 13.88 -17.29 -10.23
C GLU A 443 13.19 -17.82 -8.98
N ALA A 444 11.91 -17.52 -8.85
CA ALA A 444 11.09 -18.04 -7.77
C ALA A 444 9.89 -18.79 -8.33
N VAL A 445 9.57 -19.92 -7.70
CA VAL A 445 8.34 -20.67 -7.94
C VAL A 445 7.54 -20.65 -6.65
N PHE A 446 6.31 -20.18 -6.73
CA PHE A 446 5.37 -20.21 -5.61
C PHE A 446 4.03 -20.78 -6.04
N VAL A 447 3.29 -21.27 -5.05
CA VAL A 447 1.94 -21.81 -5.24
C VAL A 447 0.95 -20.83 -4.61
N THR A 448 0.04 -20.33 -5.43
CA THR A 448 -1.08 -19.48 -4.99
C THR A 448 -2.42 -20.14 -5.31
N HIS A 449 -3.54 -19.53 -4.91
CA HIS A 449 -4.88 -20.03 -5.20
C HIS A 449 -5.76 -18.87 -5.65
N CYS A 450 -6.64 -19.12 -6.62
CA CYS A 450 -7.67 -18.14 -6.96
C CYS A 450 -8.74 -18.12 -5.85
N PRO A 451 -9.03 -16.98 -5.20
CA PRO A 451 -10.06 -16.90 -4.17
C PRO A 451 -11.45 -17.21 -4.77
N PRO A 452 -12.38 -17.78 -3.97
CA PRO A 452 -13.72 -18.14 -4.47
C PRO A 452 -14.63 -16.92 -4.70
N VAL A 453 -14.42 -15.84 -3.94
CA VAL A 453 -15.18 -14.59 -3.97
C VAL A 453 -14.18 -13.43 -4.04
N GLY A 454 -14.51 -12.40 -4.82
CA GLY A 454 -13.70 -11.20 -4.99
C GLY A 454 -14.43 -10.18 -5.87
N PRO A 455 -13.90 -8.96 -5.98
CA PRO A 455 -14.46 -7.97 -6.90
C PRO A 455 -14.45 -8.49 -8.33
N SER A 456 -15.31 -7.92 -9.17
CA SER A 456 -15.29 -8.17 -10.61
C SER A 456 -13.90 -7.92 -11.17
N ASN A 457 -13.40 -8.84 -12.01
CA ASN A 457 -12.15 -8.64 -12.71
C ASN A 457 -12.37 -7.65 -13.85
N VAL A 458 -11.38 -6.79 -14.11
CA VAL A 458 -11.51 -5.71 -15.09
C VAL A 458 -10.28 -5.68 -15.98
N LEU A 459 -10.51 -5.58 -17.28
CA LEU A 459 -9.50 -5.22 -18.26
C LEU A 459 -9.59 -3.72 -18.54
N TYR A 460 -8.48 -3.03 -18.30
CA TYR A 460 -8.27 -1.64 -18.62
C TYR A 460 -7.49 -1.54 -19.93
N THR A 461 -7.94 -0.70 -20.86
CA THR A 461 -7.24 -0.47 -22.13
C THR A 461 -7.15 1.02 -22.42
N ARG A 462 -5.94 1.52 -22.64
CA ARG A 462 -5.68 2.91 -22.98
C ARG A 462 -6.02 3.19 -24.44
N SER A 463 -6.77 4.26 -24.69
CA SER A 463 -6.93 4.82 -26.02
C SER A 463 -5.75 5.74 -26.34
N ILE A 464 -5.03 5.47 -27.42
CA ILE A 464 -3.93 6.34 -27.86
C ILE A 464 -4.43 7.69 -28.36
N HIS A 465 -5.68 7.78 -28.82
CA HIS A 465 -6.27 9.00 -29.38
C HIS A 465 -6.84 9.92 -28.31
N THR A 466 -7.48 9.37 -27.27
CA THR A 466 -8.07 10.18 -26.21
C THR A 466 -7.23 10.23 -24.95
N GLY A 467 -6.19 9.39 -24.84
CA GLY A 467 -5.33 9.22 -23.67
C GLY A 467 -6.01 8.62 -22.44
N PHE A 468 -7.34 8.54 -22.42
CA PHE A 468 -8.12 7.89 -21.38
C PHE A 468 -8.07 6.37 -21.48
N TRP A 469 -8.37 5.74 -20.35
CA TRP A 469 -8.56 4.30 -20.28
C TRP A 469 -10.03 3.97 -20.42
N SER A 470 -10.33 2.84 -21.05
CA SER A 470 -11.66 2.24 -21.08
C SER A 470 -11.64 0.99 -20.21
N THR A 471 -12.80 0.64 -19.65
CA THR A 471 -12.96 -0.54 -18.78
C THR A 471 -13.88 -1.58 -19.42
N LYS A 472 -13.51 -2.85 -19.29
CA LYS A 472 -14.36 -3.99 -19.67
C LYS A 472 -14.30 -5.07 -18.58
N PRO A 473 -15.43 -5.68 -18.19
CA PRO A 473 -15.41 -6.87 -17.34
C PRO A 473 -14.56 -7.99 -17.95
N TYR A 474 -13.85 -8.74 -17.11
CA TYR A 474 -13.05 -9.90 -17.51
C TYR A 474 -13.63 -11.18 -16.90
N ASP A 475 -14.33 -11.95 -17.74
CA ASP A 475 -14.95 -13.23 -17.35
C ASP A 475 -14.10 -14.45 -17.69
N GLY A 476 -12.83 -14.24 -18.07
CA GLY A 476 -11.92 -15.29 -18.51
C GLY A 476 -11.31 -16.14 -17.38
N LEU A 477 -11.98 -16.29 -16.24
CA LEU A 477 -11.63 -17.31 -15.24
C LEU A 477 -12.67 -18.42 -15.32
N ALA A 478 -12.23 -19.69 -15.31
CA ALA A 478 -13.16 -20.81 -15.32
C ALA A 478 -14.11 -20.76 -14.11
N ALA A 479 -15.36 -21.21 -14.32
CA ALA A 479 -16.37 -21.29 -13.27
C ALA A 479 -15.84 -22.06 -12.04
N SER A 480 -16.24 -21.62 -10.85
CA SER A 480 -15.81 -22.21 -9.58
C SER A 480 -16.03 -23.72 -9.59
N VAL A 481 -15.00 -24.49 -9.27
CA VAL A 481 -15.20 -25.86 -8.80
C VAL A 481 -15.77 -25.78 -7.39
N ASN A 482 -16.64 -26.70 -7.03
CA ASN A 482 -16.91 -26.96 -5.62
C ASN A 482 -15.56 -27.33 -4.97
N PRO A 483 -15.15 -26.70 -3.85
CA PRO A 483 -13.77 -26.76 -3.31
C PRO A 483 -13.33 -28.13 -2.75
N LEU A 484 -13.98 -29.22 -3.15
CA LEU A 484 -13.79 -30.56 -2.59
C LEU A 484 -12.72 -31.41 -3.27
N ILE A 485 -12.03 -30.92 -4.32
CA ILE A 485 -11.17 -31.80 -5.13
C ILE A 485 -9.77 -31.20 -5.32
N SER A 486 -9.07 -31.08 -4.21
CA SER A 486 -7.70 -31.61 -4.11
C SER A 486 -7.50 -32.09 -2.69
N ALA A 487 -8.45 -32.88 -2.18
CA ALA A 487 -8.09 -33.89 -1.19
C ALA A 487 -7.12 -34.84 -1.91
N VAL A 488 -5.84 -34.47 -1.93
CA VAL A 488 -4.83 -35.52 -1.95
C VAL A 488 -5.21 -36.36 -0.74
N GLN A 489 -5.73 -37.55 -0.97
CA GLN A 489 -5.82 -38.58 0.06
C GLN A 489 -4.38 -38.90 0.44
N ALA A 490 -3.78 -38.00 1.20
CA ALA A 490 -2.43 -38.08 1.71
C ALA A 490 -2.57 -38.61 3.13
N SER A 491 -1.96 -39.77 3.34
CA SER A 491 -1.83 -40.38 4.65
C SER A 491 -0.96 -39.45 5.51
N LEU A 492 -1.44 -39.11 6.70
CA LEU A 492 -0.55 -38.54 7.72
C LEU A 492 0.49 -39.61 8.11
N PRO A 493 1.73 -39.22 8.44
CA PRO A 493 2.72 -40.17 8.95
C PRO A 493 2.20 -40.85 10.23
N SER A 494 2.60 -42.09 10.42
CA SER A 494 2.24 -42.87 11.60
C SER A 494 2.92 -42.28 12.86
N LYS A 495 2.29 -42.47 14.02
CA LYS A 495 2.86 -42.06 15.33
C LYS A 495 4.31 -42.54 15.52
N ALA A 496 4.62 -43.75 15.05
CA ALA A 496 5.96 -44.32 15.12
C ALA A 496 7.01 -43.59 14.25
N GLU A 497 6.61 -43.00 13.12
CA GLU A 497 7.50 -42.22 12.24
C GLU A 497 7.78 -40.84 12.82
N ILE A 498 6.77 -40.22 13.46
CA ILE A 498 6.91 -38.95 14.16
C ILE A 498 7.82 -39.11 15.40
N GLU A 499 7.58 -40.13 16.22
CA GLU A 499 8.39 -40.43 17.41
C GLU A 499 9.86 -40.73 17.11
N ALA A 500 10.16 -41.34 15.96
CA ALA A 500 11.53 -41.63 15.52
C ALA A 500 12.34 -40.37 15.15
N ASP A 501 11.68 -39.31 14.68
CA ASP A 501 12.31 -38.03 14.35
C ASP A 501 12.43 -37.13 15.60
N SER A 502 11.42 -37.14 16.48
CA SER A 502 11.41 -36.41 17.75
C SER A 502 12.42 -36.98 18.77
N ALA A 503 12.74 -38.28 18.69
CA ALA A 503 13.77 -38.92 19.51
C ALA A 503 15.19 -38.36 19.27
N LYS A 504 15.45 -37.66 18.15
CA LYS A 504 16.74 -37.00 17.86
C LYS A 504 16.86 -35.60 18.48
N SER A 505 15.75 -34.99 18.92
CA SER A 505 15.70 -33.63 19.49
C SER A 505 15.51 -33.59 21.01
N ALA A 506 15.71 -34.72 21.70
CA ALA A 506 15.57 -34.82 23.15
C ALA A 506 16.62 -33.97 23.89
N VAL A 507 16.26 -32.71 24.18
CA VAL A 507 17.02 -31.83 25.07
C VAL A 507 16.43 -31.89 26.47
N ASN A 508 17.30 -32.17 27.44
CA ASN A 508 17.19 -31.89 28.88
C ASN A 508 15.97 -32.43 29.66
N GLY A 509 15.79 -33.75 29.68
CA GLY A 509 15.35 -34.45 30.91
C GLY A 509 13.95 -34.12 31.45
N ILE A 510 13.04 -33.59 30.64
CA ILE A 510 11.64 -33.43 31.03
C ILE A 510 10.91 -34.76 30.82
N ALA A 511 10.17 -35.21 31.84
CA ALA A 511 9.47 -36.49 31.90
C ALA A 511 8.19 -36.57 31.01
N THR A 512 8.21 -35.99 29.80
CA THR A 512 6.99 -35.69 29.01
C THR A 512 7.12 -36.08 27.53
N LYS A 513 7.57 -37.31 27.23
CA LYS A 513 7.61 -37.82 25.84
C LYS A 513 6.21 -37.83 25.19
N ASP A 514 5.16 -38.10 25.97
CA ASP A 514 3.81 -38.29 25.44
C ASP A 514 3.15 -36.95 25.04
N ILE A 515 3.19 -35.92 25.90
CA ILE A 515 2.48 -34.66 25.57
C ILE A 515 3.15 -33.85 24.48
N VAL A 516 4.48 -33.90 24.36
CA VAL A 516 5.18 -33.22 23.25
C VAL A 516 4.79 -33.86 21.92
N GLY A 517 4.62 -35.19 21.89
CA GLY A 517 4.07 -35.91 20.75
C GLY A 517 2.63 -35.48 20.42
N ASP A 518 1.75 -35.44 21.41
CA ASP A 518 0.35 -35.02 21.22
C ASP A 518 0.24 -33.56 20.73
N ILE A 519 1.10 -32.67 21.24
CA ILE A 519 1.20 -31.28 20.80
C ILE A 519 1.70 -31.22 19.36
N GLN A 520 2.71 -32.01 19.00
CA GLN A 520 3.23 -32.08 17.63
C GLN A 520 2.13 -32.50 16.64
N GLU A 521 1.39 -33.55 16.96
CA GLU A 521 0.32 -34.09 16.11
C GLU A 521 -0.90 -33.17 16.03
N SER A 522 -1.16 -32.36 17.08
CA SER A 522 -2.25 -31.38 17.12
C SER A 522 -1.86 -30.02 16.51
N THR A 523 -0.58 -29.81 16.21
CA THR A 523 -0.10 -28.55 15.65
C THR A 523 -0.33 -28.50 14.15
N VAL A 524 -0.92 -27.40 13.70
CA VAL A 524 -1.20 -27.14 12.28
C VAL A 524 -0.59 -25.83 11.85
N PHE A 525 -0.26 -25.73 10.57
CA PHE A 525 0.13 -24.47 9.96
C PHE A 525 -1.09 -23.80 9.33
N ILE A 526 -1.28 -22.51 9.57
CA ILE A 526 -2.40 -21.72 9.07
C ILE A 526 -1.86 -20.61 8.18
N GLU A 527 -2.47 -20.50 7.01
CA GLU A 527 -2.29 -19.37 6.11
C GLU A 527 -3.64 -18.65 5.96
N ALA A 528 -3.67 -17.36 6.28
CA ALA A 528 -4.84 -16.50 6.19
C ALA A 528 -4.56 -15.33 5.23
N ASN A 529 -5.35 -15.24 4.16
CA ASN A 529 -5.22 -14.22 3.13
C ASN A 529 -6.47 -13.32 3.13
N PRO A 530 -6.39 -12.06 3.57
CA PRO A 530 -7.51 -11.13 3.53
C PRO A 530 -7.98 -10.88 2.09
N ILE A 531 -9.29 -10.99 1.83
CA ILE A 531 -9.87 -10.63 0.52
C ILE A 531 -10.22 -9.13 0.46
N CYS A 532 -10.46 -8.51 1.61
CA CYS A 532 -10.80 -7.09 1.73
C CYS A 532 -10.16 -6.50 3.01
N PRO A 533 -9.73 -5.23 2.98
CA PRO A 533 -9.39 -4.50 4.20
C PRO A 533 -10.62 -4.40 5.11
N ALA A 534 -10.43 -4.58 6.41
CA ALA A 534 -11.49 -4.40 7.40
C ALA A 534 -10.87 -4.19 8.77
N ASP A 535 -11.61 -3.57 9.69
CA ASP A 535 -11.30 -3.65 11.12
C ASP A 535 -9.92 -3.08 11.52
N GLY A 536 -9.46 -2.07 10.77
CA GLY A 536 -8.14 -1.46 10.96
C GLY A 536 -6.98 -2.34 10.48
N GLN A 537 -7.27 -3.49 9.84
CA GLN A 537 -6.28 -4.43 9.34
C GLN A 537 -6.28 -4.53 7.81
N TYR A 538 -5.07 -4.43 7.25
CA TYR A 538 -4.78 -4.43 5.82
C TYR A 538 -3.58 -5.34 5.46
N TYR A 539 -3.07 -6.11 6.42
CA TYR A 539 -1.79 -6.79 6.28
C TYR A 539 -1.78 -7.84 5.15
N PRO A 540 -0.59 -8.12 4.57
CA PRO A 540 -0.41 -9.22 3.61
C PRO A 540 -0.77 -10.57 4.23
N VAL A 541 -0.75 -11.63 3.40
CA VAL A 541 -0.93 -13.03 3.82
C VAL A 541 -0.23 -13.29 5.14
N GLN A 542 -0.99 -13.67 6.15
CA GLN A 542 -0.48 -14.03 7.47
C GLN A 542 -0.26 -15.53 7.53
N ARG A 543 0.84 -15.92 8.17
CA ARG A 543 1.28 -17.30 8.31
C ARG A 543 1.70 -17.55 9.74
N GLY A 544 1.32 -18.69 10.27
CA GLY A 544 1.62 -19.04 11.65
C GLY A 544 0.98 -20.36 12.04
N SER A 545 1.18 -20.75 13.28
CA SER A 545 0.73 -22.04 13.78
C SER A 545 -0.64 -21.92 14.46
N GLY A 546 -1.32 -23.06 14.57
CA GLY A 546 -2.54 -23.24 15.35
C GLY A 546 -2.57 -24.61 15.98
N LEU A 547 -3.55 -24.83 16.86
CA LEU A 547 -3.67 -26.06 17.65
C LEU A 547 -5.06 -26.63 17.51
N VAL A 548 -5.17 -27.88 17.09
CA VAL A 548 -6.43 -28.61 17.07
C VAL A 548 -6.89 -28.83 18.51
N VAL A 549 -8.01 -28.20 18.90
CA VAL A 549 -8.58 -28.27 20.25
C VAL A 549 -9.89 -29.07 20.32
N ASP A 550 -10.48 -29.37 19.17
CA ASP A 550 -11.59 -30.33 19.03
C ASP A 550 -11.56 -30.88 17.59
N LYS A 551 -11.04 -32.08 17.41
CA LYS A 551 -10.98 -32.74 16.11
C LYS A 551 -12.35 -33.14 15.59
N ARG A 552 -13.28 -33.50 16.48
CA ARG A 552 -14.62 -33.97 16.08
C ARG A 552 -15.43 -32.84 15.42
N ARG A 553 -15.30 -31.63 15.93
CA ARG A 553 -15.92 -30.42 15.37
C ARG A 553 -15.00 -29.66 14.41
N GLY A 554 -13.73 -30.04 14.34
CA GLY A 554 -12.71 -29.42 13.49
C GLY A 554 -12.26 -28.04 13.99
N LEU A 555 -12.22 -27.80 15.30
CA LEU A 555 -11.83 -26.52 15.88
C LEU A 555 -10.32 -26.42 16.10
N ILE A 556 -9.77 -25.29 15.70
CA ILE A 556 -8.37 -24.93 15.84
C ILE A 556 -8.27 -23.60 16.59
N LEU A 557 -7.45 -23.55 17.64
CA LEU A 557 -7.11 -22.35 18.38
C LEU A 557 -5.84 -21.71 17.79
N CYS A 558 -5.89 -20.40 17.51
CA CYS A 558 -4.74 -19.65 17.02
C CYS A 558 -4.72 -18.22 17.59
N SER A 559 -3.64 -17.49 17.30
CA SER A 559 -3.58 -16.05 17.59
C SER A 559 -4.61 -15.29 16.75
N ALA A 560 -5.32 -14.32 17.33
CA ALA A 560 -6.24 -13.45 16.58
C ALA A 560 -5.51 -12.62 15.50
N ARG A 561 -4.21 -12.36 15.71
CA ARG A 561 -3.35 -11.67 14.74
C ARG A 561 -3.19 -12.44 13.43
N LEU A 562 -3.24 -13.78 13.48
CA LEU A 562 -3.05 -14.64 12.32
C LEU A 562 -4.21 -14.54 11.34
N VAL A 563 -5.44 -14.48 11.84
CA VAL A 563 -6.62 -14.31 10.96
C VAL A 563 -6.82 -12.84 10.64
N GLY A 564 -6.55 -11.93 11.58
CA GLY A 564 -6.50 -10.50 11.34
C GLY A 564 -7.87 -9.83 11.16
N ASN A 565 -8.68 -10.27 10.19
CA ASN A 565 -10.03 -9.76 9.95
C ASN A 565 -10.99 -10.88 9.45
N PRO A 566 -12.32 -10.68 9.51
CA PRO A 566 -13.28 -11.75 9.19
C PRO A 566 -13.42 -12.04 7.68
N THR A 567 -12.75 -11.29 6.81
CA THR A 567 -12.80 -11.48 5.35
C THR A 567 -11.74 -12.48 4.85
N CYS A 568 -10.90 -13.01 5.74
CA CYS A 568 -9.79 -13.88 5.33
C CYS A 568 -10.22 -15.20 4.72
N ASN A 569 -9.58 -15.54 3.61
CA ASN A 569 -9.55 -16.90 3.08
C ASN A 569 -8.51 -17.70 3.88
N ILE A 570 -8.97 -18.71 4.63
CA ILE A 570 -8.12 -19.47 5.55
C ILE A 570 -7.87 -20.86 4.99
N SER A 571 -6.62 -21.30 5.05
CA SER A 571 -6.22 -22.67 4.78
C SER A 571 -5.36 -23.19 5.91
N VAL A 572 -5.50 -24.49 6.19
CA VAL A 572 -4.81 -25.18 7.27
C VAL A 572 -4.05 -26.36 6.68
N THR A 573 -2.77 -26.46 7.00
CA THR A 573 -1.89 -27.55 6.59
C THR A 573 -1.55 -28.42 7.80
N PHE A 574 -1.87 -29.71 7.69
CA PHE A 574 -1.60 -30.74 8.70
C PHE A 574 -0.30 -31.46 8.35
N ALA A 575 0.61 -31.57 9.33
CA ALA A 575 1.92 -32.24 9.23
C ALA A 575 2.76 -31.83 7.99
N GLY A 576 2.55 -30.62 7.46
CA GLY A 576 3.19 -30.17 6.21
C GLY A 576 2.75 -30.91 4.94
N MET A 577 1.77 -31.82 5.01
CA MET A 577 1.39 -32.71 3.90
C MET A 577 -0.02 -32.45 3.37
N VAL A 578 -1.00 -32.22 4.25
CA VAL A 578 -2.41 -32.14 3.87
C VAL A 578 -2.92 -30.73 4.09
N ARG A 579 -3.25 -30.01 3.00
CA ARG A 579 -3.82 -28.67 3.06
C ARG A 579 -5.33 -28.72 2.82
N VAL A 580 -6.11 -28.15 3.74
CA VAL A 580 -7.57 -28.05 3.64
C VAL A 580 -8.02 -26.60 3.83
N ARG A 581 -9.20 -26.27 3.30
CA ARG A 581 -9.87 -24.98 3.53
C ARG A 581 -10.45 -24.95 4.95
N ALA A 582 -10.41 -23.78 5.57
CA ALA A 582 -11.05 -23.53 6.85
C ALA A 582 -11.81 -22.20 6.85
N THR A 583 -12.68 -22.00 7.83
CA THR A 583 -13.43 -20.77 8.05
C THR A 583 -13.14 -20.20 9.44
N LEU A 584 -13.37 -18.91 9.62
CA LEU A 584 -13.30 -18.29 10.94
C LEU A 584 -14.52 -18.72 11.75
N ALA A 585 -14.32 -19.30 12.93
CA ALA A 585 -15.38 -19.74 13.81
C ALA A 585 -15.69 -18.73 14.92
N TYR A 586 -14.67 -18.01 15.41
CA TYR A 586 -14.82 -16.98 16.44
C TYR A 586 -13.55 -16.13 16.59
N ILE A 587 -13.67 -14.83 16.88
CA ILE A 587 -12.56 -13.98 17.34
C ILE A 587 -12.94 -13.45 18.72
N HIS A 588 -12.10 -13.67 19.73
CA HIS A 588 -12.44 -13.25 21.09
C HIS A 588 -12.36 -11.72 21.22
N PRO A 589 -13.42 -11.02 21.68
CA PRO A 589 -13.38 -9.57 21.62
C PRO A 589 -12.36 -8.92 22.55
N LEU A 590 -12.13 -9.56 23.71
CA LEU A 590 -11.27 -9.07 24.79
C LEU A 590 -9.87 -9.70 24.81
N TYR A 591 -9.66 -10.85 24.18
CA TYR A 591 -8.44 -11.65 24.32
C TYR A 591 -7.82 -11.89 22.94
N PRO A 592 -6.48 -11.92 22.81
CA PRO A 592 -5.79 -12.02 21.52
C PRO A 592 -5.84 -13.42 20.86
N VAL A 593 -7.00 -14.08 20.90
CA VAL A 593 -7.20 -15.46 20.39
C VAL A 593 -8.36 -15.53 19.38
N ALA A 594 -8.23 -16.44 18.43
CA ALA A 594 -9.26 -16.77 17.46
C ALA A 594 -9.42 -18.29 17.32
N PHE A 595 -10.60 -18.72 16.90
CA PHE A 595 -10.93 -20.08 16.57
C PHE A 595 -11.23 -20.20 15.08
N VAL A 596 -10.61 -21.17 14.45
CA VAL A 596 -10.78 -21.52 13.04
C VAL A 596 -11.42 -22.91 12.96
N LYS A 597 -12.28 -23.14 11.97
CA LYS A 597 -12.98 -24.40 11.77
C LYS A 597 -12.64 -25.01 10.41
N TYR A 598 -12.21 -26.27 10.41
CA TYR A 598 -12.06 -27.08 9.21
C TYR A 598 -13.14 -28.17 9.18
N ASP A 599 -13.36 -28.79 8.02
CA ASP A 599 -14.21 -29.98 7.92
C ASP A 599 -13.37 -31.24 8.16
N PRO A 600 -13.59 -31.99 9.27
CA PRO A 600 -12.84 -33.20 9.56
C PRO A 600 -12.98 -34.30 8.50
N ALA A 601 -14.06 -34.29 7.71
CA ALA A 601 -14.27 -35.24 6.61
C ALA A 601 -13.31 -35.02 5.43
N LEU A 602 -12.57 -33.92 5.39
CA LEU A 602 -11.52 -33.68 4.39
C LEU A 602 -10.20 -34.37 4.74
N ILE A 603 -10.05 -34.82 5.99
CA ILE A 603 -8.89 -35.55 6.48
C ILE A 603 -9.32 -37.02 6.62
N VAL A 604 -9.34 -37.76 5.51
CA VAL A 604 -9.74 -39.17 5.47
C VAL A 604 -8.53 -40.07 5.31
N ASN A 605 -8.48 -41.08 6.16
CA ASN A 605 -7.36 -41.99 6.33
C ASN A 605 -7.45 -43.22 5.41
N SER A 606 -6.34 -43.54 4.72
CA SER A 606 -6.07 -44.84 4.13
C SER A 606 -5.53 -45.80 5.22
N ALA A 607 -6.33 -46.81 5.56
CA ALA A 607 -5.96 -48.04 6.29
C ALA A 607 -5.49 -47.98 7.77
N ALA A 608 -5.25 -46.82 8.39
CA ALA A 608 -4.88 -46.78 9.81
C ALA A 608 -5.38 -45.51 10.51
N GLY A 609 -6.68 -45.47 10.88
CA GLY A 609 -7.34 -44.56 11.87
C GLY A 609 -6.84 -43.11 11.98
N ASN A 610 -7.70 -42.10 11.78
CA ASN A 610 -7.34 -40.68 11.85
C ASN A 610 -6.46 -40.36 13.09
N ASN A 611 -5.14 -40.17 12.95
CA ASN A 611 -4.18 -40.17 14.07
C ASN A 611 -4.07 -38.82 14.78
N ILE A 612 -4.69 -37.74 14.30
CA ILE A 612 -4.67 -36.45 15.01
C ILE A 612 -5.31 -36.68 16.39
N PRO A 613 -4.61 -36.50 17.53
CA PRO A 613 -5.24 -36.62 18.82
C PRO A 613 -6.20 -35.44 19.00
N ASP A 614 -7.31 -35.65 19.72
CA ASP A 614 -7.90 -34.51 20.39
C ASP A 614 -6.84 -34.04 21.37
N LEU A 615 -6.38 -32.79 21.24
CA LEU A 615 -5.69 -32.15 22.35
C LEU A 615 -6.77 -31.95 23.41
N ASP A 616 -7.04 -33.02 24.16
CA ASP A 616 -7.78 -32.93 25.39
C ASP A 616 -6.92 -31.98 26.20
N LEU A 617 -7.39 -30.73 26.29
CA LEU A 617 -6.86 -29.77 27.21
C LEU A 617 -7.19 -30.39 28.58
N HIS A 618 -6.40 -31.37 29.02
CA HIS A 618 -6.26 -31.83 30.39
C HIS A 618 -5.58 -30.70 31.11
N LEU A 619 -6.34 -29.61 31.20
CA LEU A 619 -5.94 -28.37 31.81
C LEU A 619 -5.58 -28.77 33.21
N ALA A 620 -4.49 -28.21 33.70
CA ALA A 620 -4.32 -28.13 35.13
C ALA A 620 -5.45 -27.25 35.72
N ARG A 621 -6.69 -27.73 35.76
CA ARG A 621 -7.49 -27.52 36.95
C ARG A 621 -6.81 -28.43 37.95
N ASP A 622 -6.02 -27.90 38.87
CA ASP A 622 -5.64 -28.80 39.95
C ASP A 622 -5.51 -28.23 41.35
N VAL A 623 -5.95 -29.13 42.23
CA VAL A 623 -5.87 -29.30 43.68
C VAL A 623 -6.38 -28.16 44.58
N ASP A 624 -6.15 -26.89 44.24
CA ASP A 624 -6.39 -25.77 45.17
C ASP A 624 -7.44 -24.75 44.67
N GLY A 625 -8.03 -24.98 43.50
CA GLY A 625 -9.07 -24.11 42.93
C GLY A 625 -8.59 -22.74 42.41
N THR A 626 -7.27 -22.50 42.30
CA THR A 626 -6.69 -21.20 41.85
C THR A 626 -5.77 -21.28 40.62
N GLY A 627 -5.61 -22.45 39.99
CA GLY A 627 -4.70 -22.87 38.91
C GLY A 627 -4.14 -21.84 37.90
N ARG A 628 -3.39 -20.84 38.37
CA ARG A 628 -2.70 -19.82 37.59
C ARG A 628 -1.19 -19.96 37.77
N LEU A 629 -0.42 -19.86 36.68
CA LEU A 629 1.06 -19.86 36.74
C LEU A 629 1.57 -18.72 37.63
N ALA A 630 2.24 -19.06 38.73
CA ALA A 630 2.85 -18.11 39.65
C ALA A 630 4.26 -17.71 39.19
N THR A 631 4.71 -16.53 39.61
CA THR A 631 6.09 -16.08 39.40
C THR A 631 7.08 -17.11 39.94
N GLY A 632 8.08 -17.46 39.14
CA GLY A 632 9.09 -18.47 39.46
C GLY A 632 8.72 -19.89 39.01
N ASN A 633 7.49 -20.15 38.56
CA ASN A 633 7.16 -21.45 37.98
C ASN A 633 7.96 -21.67 36.69
N LEU A 634 8.63 -22.83 36.60
CA LEU A 634 9.26 -23.30 35.38
C LEU A 634 8.19 -23.80 34.42
N VAL A 635 8.35 -23.39 33.17
CA VAL A 635 7.43 -23.73 32.08
C VAL A 635 8.19 -24.11 30.83
N THR A 636 7.56 -24.92 30.01
CA THR A 636 8.03 -25.30 28.68
C THR A 636 7.11 -24.65 27.65
N VAL A 637 7.69 -23.94 26.70
CA VAL A 637 6.99 -23.33 25.57
C VAL A 637 7.23 -24.17 24.34
N VAL A 638 6.16 -24.69 23.75
CA VAL A 638 6.18 -25.51 22.54
C VAL A 638 5.53 -24.74 21.40
N THR A 639 6.25 -24.56 20.29
CA THR A 639 5.71 -23.89 19.08
C THR A 639 5.95 -24.72 17.82
N GLY A 640 5.06 -24.65 16.84
CA GLY A 640 5.18 -25.39 15.57
C GLY A 640 5.93 -24.63 14.50
N THR A 641 6.75 -25.28 13.70
CA THR A 641 7.43 -24.68 12.54
C THR A 641 6.65 -24.89 11.24
N VAL A 642 6.97 -24.10 10.21
CA VAL A 642 6.37 -24.22 8.85
C VAL A 642 6.57 -25.62 8.26
N SER A 643 7.66 -26.30 8.60
CA SER A 643 7.97 -27.66 8.15
C SER A 643 7.23 -28.76 8.92
N GLY A 644 6.38 -28.41 9.89
CA GLY A 644 5.69 -29.38 10.76
C GLY A 644 6.53 -29.89 11.93
N GLY A 645 7.69 -29.29 12.20
CA GLY A 645 8.52 -29.58 13.37
C GLY A 645 8.09 -28.77 14.61
N LEU A 646 8.76 -29.00 15.74
CA LEU A 646 8.55 -28.25 16.98
C LEU A 646 9.82 -27.48 17.40
N GLU A 647 9.60 -26.28 17.92
CA GLU A 647 10.59 -25.51 18.69
C GLU A 647 10.18 -25.56 20.17
N ILE A 648 11.08 -26.06 21.03
CA ILE A 648 10.82 -26.28 22.45
C ILE A 648 11.80 -25.44 23.26
N ASN A 649 11.26 -24.55 24.09
CA ASN A 649 12.04 -23.63 24.90
C ASN A 649 11.61 -23.71 26.38
N THR A 650 12.56 -23.75 27.31
CA THR A 650 12.26 -23.70 28.76
C THR A 650 12.47 -22.29 29.30
N ALA A 651 11.55 -21.81 30.12
CA ALA A 651 11.65 -20.51 30.78
C ALA A 651 10.98 -20.53 32.16
N ALA A 652 11.17 -19.48 32.96
CA ALA A 652 10.43 -19.26 34.20
C ALA A 652 9.45 -18.09 34.03
N VAL A 653 8.28 -18.17 34.68
CA VAL A 653 7.35 -17.03 34.76
C VAL A 653 8.01 -15.91 35.55
N SER A 654 8.30 -14.79 34.91
CA SER A 654 9.04 -13.67 35.52
C SER A 654 8.13 -12.68 36.24
N GLY A 655 6.86 -12.62 35.85
CA GLY A 655 5.86 -11.78 36.50
C GLY A 655 4.56 -11.67 35.70
N ARG A 656 3.54 -11.13 36.35
CA ARG A 656 2.23 -10.84 35.75
C ARG A 656 1.98 -9.34 35.74
N LYS A 657 1.28 -8.86 34.72
CA LYS A 657 0.87 -7.46 34.61
C LYS A 657 -0.43 -7.32 33.85
N LEU A 658 -1.16 -6.26 34.18
CA LEU A 658 -2.25 -5.78 33.33
C LEU A 658 -1.68 -5.33 31.99
N LEU A 659 -2.25 -5.87 30.92
CA LEU A 659 -1.95 -5.46 29.58
C LEU A 659 -2.48 -4.04 29.37
N SER A 660 -1.54 -3.10 29.25
CA SER A 660 -1.83 -1.73 28.85
C SER A 660 -1.35 -1.53 27.43
N THR A 661 -2.30 -1.49 26.50
CA THR A 661 -2.04 -1.10 25.11
C THR A 661 -2.51 0.35 24.94
N SER A 662 -1.62 1.23 24.46
CA SER A 662 -2.00 2.59 24.09
C SER A 662 -2.81 2.56 22.79
N PRO A 663 -3.82 3.42 22.61
CA PRO A 663 -4.51 3.54 21.33
C PRO A 663 -3.51 3.92 20.22
N CYS A 664 -3.52 3.19 19.12
CA CYS A 664 -2.73 3.52 17.94
C CYS A 664 -3.45 4.60 17.13
N THR A 665 -2.89 5.80 17.06
CA THR A 665 -3.41 6.88 16.20
C THR A 665 -3.14 6.64 14.71
N ALA A 666 -2.23 5.73 14.36
CA ALA A 666 -1.85 5.46 12.97
C ALA A 666 -2.62 4.30 12.33
N CYS A 667 -3.17 3.38 13.12
CA CYS A 667 -3.58 2.06 12.63
C CYS A 667 -4.80 1.47 13.34
N TYR A 668 -5.25 2.07 14.45
CA TYR A 668 -6.51 1.74 15.14
C TYR A 668 -6.76 0.25 15.44
N ASN A 669 -5.71 -0.59 15.43
CA ASN A 669 -5.77 -2.04 15.70
C ASN A 669 -6.42 -2.38 17.05
N GLN A 670 -6.87 -3.63 17.18
CA GLN A 670 -7.42 -4.21 18.40
C GLN A 670 -6.63 -3.79 19.65
N ARG A 671 -7.34 -3.08 20.53
CA ARG A 671 -6.83 -2.71 21.84
C ARG A 671 -7.32 -3.73 22.87
N PHE A 672 -6.37 -4.39 23.54
CA PHE A 672 -6.65 -5.28 24.65
C PHE A 672 -6.48 -4.51 25.96
N PHE A 673 -7.52 -4.56 26.82
CA PHE A 673 -7.57 -3.89 28.12
C PHE A 673 -8.18 -4.85 29.15
N ASN A 674 -8.04 -4.55 30.44
CA ASN A 674 -8.53 -5.39 31.55
C ASN A 674 -8.16 -6.88 31.39
N THR A 675 -6.99 -7.15 30.82
CA THR A 675 -6.47 -8.50 30.58
C THR A 675 -5.15 -8.62 31.32
N GLU A 676 -5.00 -9.62 32.17
CA GLU A 676 -3.71 -9.93 32.80
C GLU A 676 -2.93 -10.88 31.92
N VAL A 677 -1.64 -10.57 31.72
CA VAL A 677 -0.71 -11.41 30.96
C VAL A 677 0.50 -11.75 31.83
N PHE A 678 1.11 -12.90 31.57
CA PHE A 678 2.38 -13.29 32.19
C PHE A 678 3.57 -13.08 31.24
N MET A 679 4.74 -12.86 31.81
CA MET A 679 6.01 -12.72 31.08
C MET A 679 6.94 -13.88 31.45
N LEU A 680 7.90 -14.17 30.58
CA LEU A 680 8.89 -15.24 30.77
C LEU A 680 10.30 -14.67 30.95
N SER A 681 11.17 -15.43 31.62
CA SER A 681 12.62 -15.18 31.75
C SER A 681 13.40 -16.49 31.53
N PRO A 682 14.35 -16.55 30.56
CA PRO A 682 14.66 -15.49 29.60
C PRO A 682 13.46 -15.15 28.70
N ALA A 683 13.44 -13.95 28.15
CA ALA A 683 12.39 -13.56 27.21
C ALA A 683 12.59 -14.33 25.90
N LEU A 684 11.58 -15.08 25.47
CA LEU A 684 11.63 -15.90 24.26
C LEU A 684 11.31 -15.05 23.02
N THR A 685 12.18 -14.10 22.68
CA THR A 685 11.98 -13.13 21.58
C THR A 685 12.39 -13.65 20.21
N GLU A 686 13.12 -14.77 20.15
CA GLU A 686 13.59 -15.41 18.91
C GLU A 686 12.52 -16.27 18.24
N ILE A 687 11.49 -16.67 18.99
CA ILE A 687 10.35 -17.44 18.47
C ILE A 687 9.58 -16.58 17.46
N GLU A 688 9.69 -16.94 16.18
CA GLU A 688 9.01 -16.21 15.10
C GLU A 688 7.51 -16.52 15.03
N ASN A 689 7.09 -17.65 15.62
CA ASN A 689 5.71 -18.10 15.59
C ASN A 689 4.74 -17.18 16.34
N GLU A 690 3.51 -17.13 15.82
CA GLU A 690 2.43 -16.27 16.31
C GLU A 690 1.74 -16.83 17.58
N ILE A 691 1.85 -18.15 17.84
CA ILE A 691 1.33 -18.83 19.03
C ILE A 691 2.28 -19.95 19.50
N GLY A 692 2.36 -20.14 20.81
CA GLY A 692 2.98 -21.29 21.48
C GLY A 692 2.11 -21.82 22.62
N ILE A 693 2.29 -23.09 22.98
CA ILE A 693 1.66 -23.69 24.16
C ILE A 693 2.63 -23.58 25.32
N VAL A 694 2.13 -23.16 26.49
CA VAL A 694 2.89 -23.12 27.73
C VAL A 694 2.44 -24.27 28.62
N CYS A 695 3.36 -25.19 28.92
CA CYS A 695 3.15 -26.34 29.78
C CYS A 695 3.92 -26.19 31.10
N ASN A 696 3.37 -26.74 32.19
CA ASN A 696 4.09 -26.86 33.46
C ASN A 696 5.07 -28.07 33.45
N ALA A 697 5.76 -28.29 34.58
CA ALA A 697 6.71 -29.39 34.73
C ALA A 697 6.08 -30.80 34.62
N ASP A 698 4.78 -30.92 34.92
CA ASP A 698 4.02 -32.18 34.80
C ASP A 698 3.49 -32.40 33.37
N GLY A 699 3.86 -31.52 32.44
CA GLY A 699 3.41 -31.54 31.06
C GLY A 699 2.04 -30.91 30.84
N ARG A 700 1.29 -30.49 31.87
CA ARG A 700 -0.06 -29.94 31.68
C ARG A 700 -0.05 -28.55 31.04
N ILE A 701 -1.03 -28.29 30.19
CA ILE A 701 -1.21 -27.01 29.50
C ILE A 701 -1.76 -25.97 30.48
N CYS A 702 -1.03 -24.86 30.63
CA CYS A 702 -1.35 -23.77 31.57
C CYS A 702 -1.53 -22.41 30.89
N GLY A 703 -1.13 -22.25 29.64
CA GLY A 703 -1.25 -20.97 28.95
C GLY A 703 -0.88 -21.02 27.48
N LEU A 704 -1.04 -19.87 26.83
CA LEU A 704 -0.64 -19.61 25.45
C LEU A 704 0.44 -18.54 25.43
N TRP A 705 1.45 -18.70 24.59
CA TRP A 705 2.46 -17.70 24.30
C TRP A 705 2.08 -17.00 23.00
N LEU A 706 1.60 -15.75 23.08
CA LEU A 706 0.96 -15.05 21.98
C LEU A 706 1.74 -13.81 21.57
N ARG A 707 1.90 -13.61 20.27
CA ARG A 707 2.40 -12.34 19.73
C ARG A 707 1.28 -11.31 19.68
N LEU A 708 1.53 -10.13 20.25
CA LEU A 708 0.57 -9.03 20.21
C LEU A 708 0.72 -8.17 18.95
N LEU A 709 -0.40 -7.65 18.48
CA LEU A 709 -0.46 -6.48 17.59
C LEU A 709 -0.03 -5.25 18.41
N HIS A 710 1.25 -4.87 18.35
CA HIS A 710 1.74 -3.65 19.00
C HIS A 710 2.08 -2.57 18.00
N CYS A 711 1.66 -1.36 18.32
CA CYS A 711 1.87 -0.18 17.51
C CYS A 711 2.94 0.64 18.21
N SER A 712 4.15 0.69 17.65
CA SER A 712 5.21 1.57 18.13
C SER A 712 5.88 2.23 16.93
N HIS A 713 6.40 3.44 17.14
CA HIS A 713 7.16 4.18 16.14
C HIS A 713 8.60 3.65 15.94
N SER A 714 8.99 2.55 16.62
CA SER A 714 10.31 1.94 16.46
C SER A 714 10.23 0.59 15.75
N SER A 715 11.21 0.32 14.90
CA SER A 715 11.33 -0.89 14.06
C SER A 715 11.56 -2.19 14.85
N ASN A 716 11.59 -2.15 16.19
CA ASN A 716 11.99 -3.30 17.02
C ASN A 716 10.81 -3.83 17.88
N ASN A 717 9.80 -4.37 17.20
CA ASN A 717 8.42 -4.49 17.72
C ASN A 717 7.89 -5.93 17.86
N LYS A 718 8.72 -6.89 18.26
CA LYS A 718 8.27 -8.25 18.61
C LYS A 718 7.96 -8.34 20.11
N LYS A 719 6.70 -8.18 20.52
CA LYS A 719 6.27 -8.37 21.92
C LYS A 719 5.35 -9.58 22.04
N HIS A 720 5.91 -10.68 22.54
CA HIS A 720 5.15 -11.84 22.98
C HIS A 720 4.73 -11.70 24.44
N VAL A 721 3.56 -12.24 24.76
CA VAL A 721 2.99 -12.28 26.11
C VAL A 721 2.34 -13.63 26.36
N GLY A 722 2.32 -14.04 27.62
CA GLY A 722 1.61 -15.23 28.06
C GLY A 722 0.16 -14.91 28.41
N LEU A 723 -0.79 -15.65 27.86
CA LEU A 723 -2.20 -15.62 28.22
C LEU A 723 -2.55 -16.89 29.00
N ASP A 724 -3.19 -16.73 30.15
CA ASP A 724 -3.62 -17.88 30.95
C ASP A 724 -4.71 -18.66 30.20
N ILE A 725 -4.58 -19.99 30.15
CA ILE A 725 -5.50 -20.82 29.36
C ILE A 725 -6.92 -20.76 29.94
N SER A 726 -7.06 -20.50 31.26
CA SER A 726 -8.35 -20.38 31.94
C SER A 726 -9.26 -19.31 31.34
N LEU A 727 -8.68 -18.29 30.69
CA LEU A 727 -9.41 -17.21 30.05
C LEU A 727 -10.08 -17.63 28.74
N VAL A 728 -9.58 -18.68 28.10
CA VAL A 728 -10.02 -19.15 26.77
C VAL A 728 -11.05 -20.27 26.89
N LEU A 729 -11.03 -21.04 27.99
CA LEU A 729 -11.89 -22.20 28.19
C LEU A 729 -13.38 -21.93 28.10
N PRO A 730 -13.95 -20.88 28.73
CA PRO A 730 -15.39 -20.65 28.66
C PRO A 730 -15.88 -20.48 27.21
N THR A 731 -15.05 -19.86 26.36
CA THR A 731 -15.34 -19.70 24.93
C THR A 731 -15.23 -21.02 24.18
N LEU A 732 -14.19 -21.83 24.45
CA LEU A 732 -14.04 -23.15 23.84
C LEU A 732 -15.22 -24.07 24.22
N GLU A 733 -15.57 -24.15 25.50
CA GLU A 733 -16.71 -24.95 25.99
C GLU A 733 -18.02 -24.52 25.30
N GLN A 734 -18.23 -23.22 25.09
CA GLN A 734 -19.38 -22.70 24.34
C GLN A 734 -19.36 -23.12 22.86
N LEU A 735 -18.21 -23.07 22.19
CA LEU A 735 -18.05 -23.53 20.81
C LEU A 735 -18.24 -25.06 20.67
N GLN A 736 -17.93 -25.81 21.72
CA GLN A 736 -18.10 -27.27 21.79
C GLN A 736 -19.53 -27.70 22.13
N THR A 737 -20.31 -26.85 22.80
CA THR A 737 -21.68 -27.18 23.24
C THR A 737 -22.76 -26.55 22.38
N ASN A 738 -22.56 -25.33 21.89
CA ASN A 738 -23.54 -24.58 21.10
C ASN A 738 -23.09 -24.43 19.64
N ASP A 739 -24.01 -24.65 18.70
CA ASP A 739 -23.72 -24.42 17.28
C ASP A 739 -23.73 -22.93 16.89
N ILE A 740 -24.21 -22.05 17.79
CA ILE A 740 -24.22 -20.60 17.62
C ILE A 740 -23.68 -19.96 18.91
N VAL A 741 -22.50 -19.34 18.83
CA VAL A 741 -21.88 -18.61 19.94
C VAL A 741 -22.15 -17.10 19.75
N PRO A 742 -22.59 -16.38 20.81
CA PRO A 742 -22.76 -14.94 20.74
C PRO A 742 -21.46 -14.25 20.31
N ASP A 743 -21.54 -13.29 19.38
CA ASP A 743 -20.39 -12.57 18.84
C ASP A 743 -19.95 -11.37 19.69
N PHE A 744 -20.33 -11.37 20.97
CA PHE A 744 -20.03 -10.32 21.92
C PHE A 744 -19.70 -10.89 23.29
N VAL A 745 -18.94 -10.12 24.06
CA VAL A 745 -18.73 -10.35 25.49
C VAL A 745 -19.17 -9.12 26.25
N ARG A 746 -19.70 -9.29 27.47
CA ARG A 746 -20.13 -8.14 28.28
C ARG A 746 -19.00 -7.67 29.19
N VAL A 747 -18.69 -6.37 29.17
CA VAL A 747 -17.61 -5.75 29.96
C VAL A 747 -18.11 -4.52 30.71
N LEU A 748 -17.32 -4.00 31.64
CA LEU A 748 -17.57 -2.68 32.23
C LEU A 748 -16.98 -1.58 31.33
N ASP A 749 -17.63 -0.42 31.29
CA ASP A 749 -17.24 0.76 30.48
C ASP A 749 -16.03 1.51 31.06
N VAL A 750 -15.07 0.78 31.64
CA VAL A 750 -13.93 1.33 32.39
C VAL A 750 -12.68 0.48 32.20
N GLU A 751 -11.52 1.11 32.34
CA GLU A 751 -10.24 0.43 32.48
C GLU A 751 -9.77 0.47 33.93
N PHE A 752 -9.16 -0.64 34.35
CA PHE A 752 -8.59 -0.78 35.68
C PHE A 752 -7.06 -0.69 35.65
N SER A 753 -6.52 -0.29 36.80
CA SER A 753 -5.09 -0.29 37.11
C SER A 753 -4.87 -0.97 38.44
N HIS A 754 -3.71 -1.60 38.63
CA HIS A 754 -3.32 -2.09 39.94
C HIS A 754 -2.90 -0.93 40.84
N GLN A 755 -3.42 -0.94 42.07
CA GLN A 755 -3.01 -0.04 43.13
C GLN A 755 -2.46 -0.85 44.30
N SER A 756 -1.27 -0.49 44.82
CA SER A 756 -0.70 -1.18 45.98
C SER A 756 -1.63 -1.10 47.20
N LEU A 757 -1.61 -2.13 48.06
CA LEU A 757 -2.41 -2.14 49.30
C LEU A 757 -2.09 -0.95 50.22
N ALA A 758 -0.84 -0.47 50.23
CA ALA A 758 -0.43 0.70 51.01
C ALA A 758 -1.19 1.97 50.57
N THR A 759 -1.28 2.22 49.26
CA THR A 759 -2.06 3.34 48.74
C THR A 759 -3.56 3.09 48.87
N ALA A 760 -4.02 1.85 48.73
CA ALA A 760 -5.42 1.48 48.91
C ALA A 760 -5.93 1.83 50.33
N LYS A 761 -5.12 1.58 51.36
CA LYS A 761 -5.40 2.02 52.74
C LYS A 761 -5.55 3.54 52.83
N ALA A 762 -4.66 4.29 52.18
CA ALA A 762 -4.74 5.76 52.14
C ALA A 762 -6.00 6.29 51.41
N LEU A 763 -6.54 5.49 50.48
CA LEU A 763 -7.79 5.74 49.75
C LEU A 763 -9.05 5.32 50.52
N GLY A 764 -8.93 4.67 51.69
CA GLY A 764 -10.05 4.32 52.57
C GLY A 764 -10.36 2.83 52.67
N VAL A 765 -9.56 1.93 52.08
CA VAL A 765 -9.76 0.48 52.22
C VAL A 765 -9.48 0.06 53.66
N SER A 766 -10.47 -0.58 54.31
CA SER A 766 -10.36 -1.02 55.70
C SER A 766 -9.34 -2.16 55.87
N GLU A 767 -8.76 -2.27 57.07
CA GLU A 767 -7.81 -3.36 57.39
C GLU A 767 -8.47 -4.74 57.23
N SER A 768 -9.76 -4.87 57.57
CA SER A 768 -10.53 -6.09 57.40
C SER A 768 -10.63 -6.54 55.93
N HIS A 769 -10.82 -5.59 55.00
CA HIS A 769 -10.82 -5.90 53.56
C HIS A 769 -9.43 -6.30 53.06
N VAL A 770 -8.38 -5.61 53.53
CA VAL A 770 -7.00 -5.98 53.18
C VAL A 770 -6.68 -7.40 53.64
N GLN A 771 -7.07 -7.78 54.86
CA GLN A 771 -6.92 -9.14 55.36
C GLN A 771 -7.73 -10.16 54.55
N SER A 772 -8.96 -9.84 54.16
CA SER A 772 -9.79 -10.69 53.30
C SER A 772 -9.13 -10.96 51.94
N ILE A 773 -8.52 -9.94 51.32
CA ILE A 773 -7.78 -10.10 50.06
C ILE A 773 -6.55 -10.99 50.25
N ILE A 774 -5.77 -10.78 51.32
CA ILE A 774 -4.56 -11.59 51.59
C ILE A 774 -4.93 -13.05 51.91
N GLN A 775 -6.04 -13.28 52.62
CA GLN A 775 -6.54 -14.61 52.93
C GLN A 775 -7.05 -15.35 51.68
N SER A 776 -7.78 -14.64 50.81
CA SER A 776 -8.31 -15.22 49.56
C SER A 776 -7.26 -15.39 48.46
N ALA A 777 -6.20 -14.56 48.45
CA ALA A 777 -5.10 -14.64 47.48
C ALA A 777 -3.75 -14.25 48.13
N PRO A 778 -3.01 -15.21 48.72
CA PRO A 778 -1.81 -14.95 49.51
C PRO A 778 -0.65 -14.28 48.76
N THR A 779 -0.63 -14.28 47.44
CA THR A 779 0.42 -13.68 46.59
C THR A 779 0.04 -12.30 46.04
N VAL A 780 -1.22 -11.87 46.18
CA VAL A 780 -1.71 -10.57 45.69
C VAL A 780 -1.42 -9.47 46.71
N ARG A 781 -0.87 -8.34 46.27
CA ARG A 781 -0.50 -7.18 47.12
C ARG A 781 -1.06 -5.86 46.59
N ASN A 782 -2.19 -5.96 45.90
CA ASN A 782 -2.77 -4.88 45.10
C ASN A 782 -4.28 -5.03 45.01
N VAL A 783 -4.98 -3.91 44.78
CA VAL A 783 -6.41 -3.81 44.47
C VAL A 783 -6.60 -3.25 43.06
N LEU A 784 -7.81 -3.36 42.52
CA LEU A 784 -8.16 -2.78 41.22
C LEU A 784 -8.80 -1.41 41.41
N LYS A 785 -8.26 -0.43 40.71
CA LYS A 785 -8.73 0.96 40.72
C LYS A 785 -9.09 1.40 39.31
N VAL A 786 -10.24 2.04 39.15
CA VAL A 786 -10.65 2.66 37.88
C VAL A 786 -9.66 3.76 37.51
N CYS A 787 -9.01 3.63 36.35
CA CYS A 787 -8.06 4.62 35.84
C CYS A 787 -8.59 5.43 34.65
N LYS A 788 -9.52 4.86 33.87
CA LYS A 788 -10.11 5.52 32.70
C LYS A 788 -11.55 5.07 32.50
N ILE A 789 -12.41 5.99 32.09
CA ILE A 789 -13.76 5.68 31.59
C ILE A 789 -13.68 5.58 30.07
N LEU A 790 -14.20 4.49 29.50
CA LEU A 790 -14.08 4.20 28.07
C LEU A 790 -15.06 5.01 27.21
N ARG A 791 -16.15 5.52 27.81
CA ARG A 791 -17.19 6.36 27.18
C ARG A 791 -17.76 5.74 25.90
N ILE A 792 -17.90 4.41 25.88
CA ILE A 792 -18.54 3.70 24.77
C ILE A 792 -20.03 4.10 24.70
N ARG A 793 -20.61 4.48 25.84
CA ARG A 793 -21.97 5.01 25.96
C ARG A 793 -22.05 6.54 25.98
N PRO A 794 -23.23 7.12 25.67
CA PRO A 794 -23.54 8.51 25.97
C PRO A 794 -23.25 8.84 27.44
N ALA A 795 -22.79 10.08 27.69
CA ALA A 795 -22.28 10.53 28.99
C ALA A 795 -23.23 10.32 30.18
N ASP A 796 -24.52 10.14 29.91
CA ASP A 796 -25.59 10.12 30.91
C ASP A 796 -25.84 8.73 31.55
N THR A 797 -25.03 7.69 31.22
CA THR A 797 -25.29 6.29 31.65
C THR A 797 -24.18 5.60 32.47
N VAL A 798 -23.31 6.33 33.16
CA VAL A 798 -22.16 5.72 33.90
C VAL A 798 -22.19 6.02 35.40
N SER A 799 -22.11 4.97 36.23
CA SER A 799 -22.12 5.03 37.70
C SER A 799 -20.73 4.95 38.37
N LEU A 800 -19.66 4.64 37.63
CA LEU A 800 -18.27 4.56 38.12
C LEU A 800 -17.46 5.84 37.78
N GLU A 801 -16.58 6.26 38.70
CA GLU A 801 -15.69 7.41 38.57
C GLU A 801 -14.21 7.00 38.54
N VAL A 802 -13.37 7.81 37.89
CA VAL A 802 -11.92 7.63 37.95
C VAL A 802 -11.46 7.76 39.41
N GLY A 803 -10.73 6.76 39.89
CA GLY A 803 -10.26 6.67 41.27
C GLY A 803 -11.04 5.70 42.16
N ASP A 804 -12.20 5.20 41.72
CA ASP A 804 -12.94 4.18 42.45
C ASP A 804 -12.11 2.90 42.63
N VAL A 805 -12.07 2.38 43.85
CA VAL A 805 -11.40 1.13 44.20
C VAL A 805 -12.45 0.04 44.35
N VAL A 806 -12.35 -1.06 43.60
CA VAL A 806 -13.33 -2.16 43.66
C VAL A 806 -12.92 -3.17 44.72
N LEU A 807 -13.84 -3.49 45.63
CA LEU A 807 -13.65 -4.46 46.71
C LEU A 807 -14.28 -5.82 46.42
N SER A 808 -15.51 -5.80 45.90
CA SER A 808 -16.25 -7.02 45.57
C SER A 808 -17.17 -6.81 44.36
N VAL A 809 -17.51 -7.93 43.72
CA VAL A 809 -18.48 -8.02 42.63
C VAL A 809 -19.48 -9.14 42.95
N ASN A 810 -20.77 -8.84 42.93
CA ASN A 810 -21.87 -9.75 43.30
C ASN A 810 -21.61 -10.47 44.65
N GLY A 811 -21.09 -9.75 45.65
CA GLY A 811 -20.77 -10.30 46.97
C GLY A 811 -19.43 -11.06 47.07
N HIS A 812 -18.72 -11.29 45.96
CA HIS A 812 -17.42 -11.98 45.95
C HIS A 812 -16.25 -10.99 45.94
N THR A 813 -15.25 -11.20 46.80
CA THR A 813 -14.04 -10.36 46.86
C THR A 813 -13.30 -10.36 45.52
N VAL A 814 -12.93 -9.17 45.05
CA VAL A 814 -12.15 -8.98 43.82
C VAL A 814 -10.68 -8.91 44.17
N ASN A 815 -9.89 -9.84 43.63
CA ASN A 815 -8.44 -9.91 43.82
C ASN A 815 -7.67 -9.95 42.49
N HIS A 816 -8.33 -10.38 41.40
CA HIS A 816 -7.76 -10.44 40.06
C HIS A 816 -8.65 -9.74 39.04
N ILE A 817 -8.05 -9.27 37.94
CA ILE A 817 -8.80 -8.60 36.88
C ILE A 817 -9.85 -9.50 36.22
N ASP A 818 -9.60 -10.81 36.18
CA ASP A 818 -10.52 -11.79 35.62
C ASP A 818 -11.90 -11.77 36.28
N ASN A 819 -11.98 -11.39 37.57
CA ASN A 819 -13.25 -11.22 38.26
C ASN A 819 -14.10 -10.07 37.68
N LEU A 820 -13.47 -9.13 36.98
CA LEU A 820 -14.07 -7.92 36.41
C LEU A 820 -13.93 -7.82 34.88
N ALA A 821 -13.25 -8.78 34.24
CA ALA A 821 -12.87 -8.69 32.84
C ALA A 821 -14.05 -8.99 31.90
N CYS A 822 -14.86 -10.01 32.21
CA CYS A 822 -15.94 -10.48 31.34
C CYS A 822 -17.14 -11.00 32.13
N PHE A 823 -18.34 -10.65 31.68
CA PHE A 823 -19.63 -10.97 32.32
C PHE A 823 -20.63 -11.59 31.34
N TYR A 824 -20.26 -12.71 30.70
CA TYR A 824 -20.97 -13.32 29.55
C TYR A 824 -22.51 -13.22 29.59
N ASN A 825 -23.15 -13.48 30.74
CA ASN A 825 -24.60 -13.58 30.87
C ASN A 825 -25.24 -12.58 31.85
N CYS A 826 -24.53 -11.54 32.29
CA CYS A 826 -25.05 -10.60 33.30
C CYS A 826 -25.41 -9.26 32.67
N ASP A 827 -26.65 -8.78 32.81
CA ASP A 827 -27.03 -7.46 32.27
C ASP A 827 -26.42 -6.30 33.06
N SER A 828 -26.24 -6.51 34.36
CA SER A 828 -25.59 -5.63 35.32
C SER A 828 -24.87 -6.46 36.38
N VAL A 829 -24.00 -5.80 37.13
CA VAL A 829 -23.28 -6.37 38.28
C VAL A 829 -23.40 -5.45 39.47
N GLU A 830 -23.44 -6.01 40.68
CA GLU A 830 -23.36 -5.23 41.91
C GLU A 830 -21.89 -5.10 42.32
N LEU A 831 -21.39 -3.87 42.42
CA LEU A 831 -20.03 -3.58 42.85
C LEU A 831 -20.04 -2.91 44.21
N THR A 832 -19.27 -3.44 45.16
CA THR A 832 -18.89 -2.69 46.36
C THR A 832 -17.57 -1.98 46.07
N ILE A 833 -17.58 -0.66 46.12
CA ILE A 833 -16.44 0.20 45.82
C ILE A 833 -16.10 1.11 46.98
N ILE A 834 -14.90 1.68 46.95
CA ILE A 834 -14.56 2.87 47.73
C ILE A 834 -14.41 4.06 46.80
N ARG A 835 -15.20 5.09 47.09
CA ARG A 835 -15.14 6.40 46.46
C ARG A 835 -14.98 7.44 47.54
N ARG A 836 -13.97 8.32 47.42
CA ARG A 836 -13.73 9.41 48.39
C ARG A 836 -13.71 8.93 49.86
N ARG A 837 -13.16 7.74 50.11
CA ARG A 837 -13.07 7.04 51.42
C ARG A 837 -14.39 6.51 51.99
N GLU A 838 -15.47 6.52 51.23
CA GLU A 838 -16.74 5.93 51.62
C GLU A 838 -16.99 4.63 50.85
N VAL A 839 -17.55 3.64 51.53
CA VAL A 839 -17.96 2.38 50.91
C VAL A 839 -19.34 2.57 50.28
N LEU A 840 -19.43 2.30 48.97
CA LEU A 840 -20.68 2.39 48.22
C LEU A 840 -20.97 1.05 47.56
N THR A 841 -22.24 0.69 47.48
CA THR A 841 -22.71 -0.43 46.66
C THR A 841 -23.46 0.12 45.46
N LEU A 842 -23.01 -0.21 44.25
CA LEU A 842 -23.56 0.29 43.00
C LEU A 842 -23.98 -0.86 42.10
N THR A 843 -25.17 -0.76 41.52
CA THR A 843 -25.56 -1.61 40.38
C THR A 843 -25.00 -0.97 39.10
N VAL A 844 -24.05 -1.66 38.47
CA VAL A 844 -23.36 -1.17 37.28
C VAL A 844 -23.78 -2.00 36.06
N PRO A 845 -24.43 -1.40 35.05
CA PRO A 845 -24.74 -2.09 33.80
C PRO A 845 -23.46 -2.45 33.03
N THR A 846 -23.38 -3.68 32.55
CA THR A 846 -22.29 -4.12 31.66
C THR A 846 -22.69 -3.91 30.19
N LEU A 847 -21.70 -3.84 29.30
CA LEU A 847 -21.88 -3.52 27.89
C LEU A 847 -21.47 -4.67 26.99
N PRO A 848 -22.31 -5.09 26.03
CA PRO A 848 -21.90 -6.03 25.00
C PRO A 848 -20.89 -5.34 24.08
N ILE A 849 -19.65 -5.82 24.07
CA ILE A 849 -18.63 -5.38 23.12
C ILE A 849 -18.47 -6.39 22.00
N ARG A 850 -18.48 -5.85 20.78
CA ARG A 850 -18.08 -6.53 19.55
C ARG A 850 -16.79 -5.85 19.13
N SER A 851 -15.68 -6.57 19.10
CA SER A 851 -14.42 -5.93 18.72
C SER A 851 -14.11 -6.11 17.23
N PHE A 852 -14.41 -7.26 16.62
CA PHE A 852 -13.98 -7.63 15.26
C PHE A 852 -14.91 -8.63 14.56
N ASN A 853 -16.18 -8.24 14.36
CA ASN A 853 -17.14 -9.06 13.63
C ASN A 853 -17.78 -8.27 12.50
N THR A 854 -16.98 -7.55 11.71
CA THR A 854 -17.49 -6.84 10.54
C THR A 854 -18.26 -7.82 9.65
N ARG A 855 -19.52 -7.47 9.36
CA ARG A 855 -20.46 -8.26 8.54
C ARG A 855 -20.71 -7.64 7.19
N ARG A 856 -20.38 -6.36 7.05
CA ARG A 856 -20.62 -5.58 5.85
C ARG A 856 -19.56 -4.50 5.70
N ILE A 857 -19.05 -4.38 4.49
CA ILE A 857 -18.11 -3.35 4.08
C ILE A 857 -18.67 -2.74 2.80
N ILE A 858 -18.67 -1.42 2.71
CA ILE A 858 -19.01 -0.69 1.49
C ILE A 858 -17.78 0.02 0.99
N HIS A 859 -17.41 -0.20 -0.26
CA HIS A 859 -16.43 0.63 -0.94
C HIS A 859 -17.16 1.66 -1.79
N TRP A 860 -16.85 2.94 -1.57
CA TRP A 860 -17.44 4.03 -2.35
C TRP A 860 -16.45 5.21 -2.45
N ALA A 861 -16.26 5.73 -3.67
CA ALA A 861 -15.34 6.86 -3.95
C ALA A 861 -13.92 6.69 -3.37
N GLY A 862 -13.42 5.45 -3.36
CA GLY A 862 -12.10 5.09 -2.81
C GLY A 862 -12.07 4.92 -1.29
N MET A 863 -13.18 5.08 -0.57
CA MET A 863 -13.28 4.84 0.87
C MET A 863 -13.75 3.42 1.18
N PHE A 864 -13.26 2.84 2.27
CA PHE A 864 -13.79 1.61 2.86
C PHE A 864 -14.59 1.97 4.12
N LEU A 865 -15.90 1.77 4.02
CA LEU A 865 -16.89 2.14 5.02
C LEU A 865 -17.37 0.89 5.75
N GLN A 866 -17.39 0.94 7.07
CA GLN A 866 -17.92 -0.12 7.93
C GLN A 866 -18.54 0.48 9.19
N GLU A 867 -19.19 -0.35 10.00
CA GLU A 867 -19.64 0.06 11.33
C GLU A 867 -18.42 0.37 12.24
N PRO A 868 -18.52 1.38 13.12
CA PRO A 868 -17.43 1.71 14.04
C PRO A 868 -17.24 0.57 15.05
N TYR A 869 -16.01 0.06 15.11
CA TYR A 869 -15.62 -0.98 16.06
C TYR A 869 -15.09 -0.36 17.35
N GLN A 870 -15.02 -1.18 18.39
CA GLN A 870 -14.75 -0.78 19.77
C GLN A 870 -13.57 0.21 19.94
N THR A 871 -12.44 -0.04 19.27
CA THR A 871 -11.24 0.79 19.41
C THR A 871 -11.42 2.21 18.83
N VAL A 872 -12.29 2.37 17.82
CA VAL A 872 -12.66 3.68 17.25
C VAL A 872 -13.57 4.43 18.22
N LEU A 873 -14.59 3.76 18.77
CA LEU A 873 -15.53 4.35 19.73
C LEU A 873 -14.84 4.86 20.99
N GLN A 874 -13.79 4.18 21.47
CA GLN A 874 -12.99 4.62 22.63
C GLN A 874 -12.15 5.89 22.40
N GLN A 875 -11.93 6.27 21.14
CA GLN A 875 -11.10 7.42 20.75
C GLN A 875 -11.94 8.58 20.23
N ALA A 876 -13.12 8.30 19.68
CA ALA A 876 -14.03 9.31 19.19
C ALA A 876 -14.53 10.20 20.35
N MET A 877 -14.40 11.52 20.18
CA MET A 877 -15.04 12.50 21.05
C MET A 877 -16.57 12.35 21.04
N ARG A 878 -17.13 12.08 19.87
CA ARG A 878 -18.53 11.68 19.66
C ARG A 878 -18.65 10.82 18.39
N PRO A 879 -19.37 9.69 18.42
CA PRO A 879 -19.74 8.97 17.20
C PRO A 879 -20.91 9.68 16.52
N ALA A 880 -20.66 10.33 15.38
CA ALA A 880 -21.68 11.15 14.69
C ALA A 880 -22.62 10.33 13.78
N SER A 881 -22.27 9.09 13.44
CA SER A 881 -23.09 8.11 12.73
C SER A 881 -22.58 6.68 13.01
N GLN A 882 -23.28 5.64 12.55
CA GLN A 882 -22.78 4.24 12.54
C GLN A 882 -21.99 3.91 11.27
N VAL A 883 -21.47 4.91 10.56
CA VAL A 883 -20.68 4.72 9.34
C VAL A 883 -19.32 5.36 9.54
N TYR A 884 -18.30 4.52 9.63
CA TYR A 884 -16.91 4.93 9.81
C TYR A 884 -16.10 4.59 8.57
N ASN A 885 -15.41 5.60 8.05
CA ASN A 885 -14.34 5.39 7.09
C ASN A 885 -13.05 5.08 7.85
N PHE A 886 -12.48 3.90 7.62
CA PHE A 886 -11.22 3.50 8.26
C PHE A 886 -10.01 3.57 7.32
N MET A 887 -10.25 3.58 6.02
CA MET A 887 -9.20 3.56 5.00
C MET A 887 -9.71 4.15 3.70
N PHE A 888 -8.85 4.89 3.02
CA PHE A 888 -9.03 5.22 1.61
C PHE A 888 -7.91 4.63 0.75
N ILE A 889 -8.20 4.47 -0.53
CA ILE A 889 -7.20 4.16 -1.55
C ILE A 889 -6.57 5.47 -2.03
N SER A 890 -5.25 5.59 -1.95
CA SER A 890 -4.50 6.72 -2.53
C SER A 890 -4.85 6.89 -4.02
N GLY A 891 -4.96 8.12 -4.53
CA GLY A 891 -5.47 8.35 -5.90
C GLY A 891 -7.00 8.30 -6.02
N GLY A 892 -7.72 7.99 -4.94
CA GLY A 892 -9.17 8.10 -4.86
C GLY A 892 -9.64 9.55 -4.78
N PRO A 893 -10.88 9.86 -5.23
CA PRO A 893 -11.43 11.21 -5.21
C PRO A 893 -11.37 11.92 -3.86
N ILE A 894 -11.58 11.19 -2.76
CA ILE A 894 -11.54 11.76 -1.41
C ILE A 894 -10.12 12.22 -1.02
N VAL A 895 -9.06 11.60 -1.55
CA VAL A 895 -7.67 11.90 -1.15
C VAL A 895 -7.20 13.20 -1.77
N VAL A 896 -7.65 13.50 -2.99
CA VAL A 896 -7.39 14.76 -3.69
C VAL A 896 -7.81 15.96 -2.84
N GLU A 897 -8.88 15.83 -2.07
CA GLU A 897 -9.40 16.87 -1.17
C GLU A 897 -8.74 16.87 0.22
N SER A 898 -7.62 16.15 0.39
CA SER A 898 -6.75 16.14 1.60
C SER A 898 -7.42 15.65 2.90
N TYR A 899 -8.22 14.59 2.81
CA TYR A 899 -8.87 13.97 3.98
C TYR A 899 -7.96 12.97 4.72
N ASN A 900 -8.14 12.86 6.05
CA ASN A 900 -7.53 11.82 6.88
C ASN A 900 -8.42 10.56 6.93
N SER A 901 -7.87 9.36 7.11
CA SER A 901 -8.64 8.09 7.01
C SER A 901 -9.54 7.78 8.21
N ASN A 902 -9.90 8.78 9.02
CA ASN A 902 -10.55 8.59 10.33
C ASN A 902 -11.72 9.56 10.52
N MET A 903 -12.87 9.20 9.96
CA MET A 903 -14.05 10.05 9.99
C MET A 903 -15.34 9.23 10.00
N PHE A 904 -16.36 9.80 10.65
CA PHE A 904 -17.74 9.37 10.53
C PHE A 904 -18.37 10.05 9.33
N ILE A 905 -19.09 9.29 8.51
CA ILE A 905 -19.84 9.83 7.36
C ILE A 905 -21.23 10.20 7.84
N CYS A 906 -21.60 11.47 7.71
CA CYS A 906 -22.86 11.99 8.23
C CYS A 906 -23.84 12.39 7.13
N GLU A 907 -23.36 12.85 5.98
CA GLU A 907 -24.21 13.18 4.83
C GLU A 907 -23.48 12.85 3.52
N ILE A 908 -24.21 12.32 2.54
CA ILE A 908 -23.77 12.11 1.15
C ILE A 908 -24.80 12.74 0.21
N GLY A 909 -24.42 13.82 -0.45
CA GLY A 909 -25.32 14.65 -1.26
C GLY A 909 -26.42 15.25 -0.40
N GLU A 910 -27.67 14.86 -0.68
CA GLU A 910 -28.86 15.24 0.08
C GLU A 910 -29.28 14.17 1.11
N HIS A 911 -28.58 13.03 1.17
CA HIS A 911 -28.92 11.93 2.08
C HIS A 911 -28.22 12.10 3.42
N SER A 912 -28.99 12.10 4.51
CA SER A 912 -28.43 11.95 5.86
C SER A 912 -28.05 10.49 6.09
N ILE A 913 -26.86 10.26 6.64
CA ILE A 913 -26.26 8.94 6.81
C ILE A 913 -26.21 8.61 8.29
N GLN A 914 -26.95 7.57 8.70
CA GLN A 914 -26.89 7.00 10.03
C GLN A 914 -26.35 5.57 10.02
N THR A 915 -26.56 4.82 8.94
CA THR A 915 -26.24 3.39 8.78
C THR A 915 -25.60 3.11 7.41
N LEU A 916 -25.04 1.91 7.26
CA LEU A 916 -24.50 1.46 5.97
C LEU A 916 -25.60 1.27 4.89
N ASP A 917 -26.85 1.08 5.27
CA ASP A 917 -27.96 1.03 4.30
C ASP A 917 -28.18 2.37 3.63
N ASP A 918 -28.12 3.47 4.39
CA ASP A 918 -28.24 4.83 3.87
C ASP A 918 -27.11 5.13 2.86
N VAL A 919 -25.89 4.63 3.13
CA VAL A 919 -24.75 4.74 2.21
C VAL A 919 -25.01 3.94 0.94
N ALA A 920 -25.46 2.69 1.06
CA ALA A 920 -25.73 1.86 -0.10
C ALA A 920 -26.79 2.51 -1.00
N GLU A 921 -27.90 2.99 -0.42
CA GLU A 921 -28.94 3.73 -1.13
C GLU A 921 -28.39 4.98 -1.82
N ALA A 922 -27.64 5.82 -1.09
CA ALA A 922 -27.01 7.02 -1.66
C ALA A 922 -26.08 6.67 -2.82
N ALA A 923 -25.26 5.60 -2.68
CA ALA A 923 -24.37 5.14 -3.74
C ALA A 923 -25.13 4.65 -4.98
N ARG A 924 -26.22 3.88 -4.82
CA ARG A 924 -27.06 3.44 -5.95
C ARG A 924 -27.68 4.64 -6.68
N ASN A 925 -28.10 5.66 -5.93
CA ASN A 925 -28.73 6.87 -6.47
C ASN A 925 -27.73 7.79 -7.20
N LEU A 926 -26.46 7.77 -6.82
CA LEU A 926 -25.39 8.64 -7.35
C LEU A 926 -24.63 8.06 -8.54
N LYS A 927 -25.04 6.89 -9.06
CA LYS A 927 -24.35 6.21 -10.16
C LYS A 927 -24.46 6.99 -11.48
N SER A 928 -23.33 7.30 -12.10
CA SER A 928 -23.32 7.99 -13.39
C SER A 928 -23.86 7.10 -14.51
N LYS A 929 -24.96 7.54 -15.14
CA LYS A 929 -25.50 6.88 -16.36
C LYS A 929 -24.59 6.99 -17.59
N LYS A 930 -23.44 7.67 -17.48
CA LYS A 930 -22.58 8.02 -18.62
C LYS A 930 -21.40 7.07 -18.83
N LEU A 931 -21.11 6.12 -17.94
CA LEU A 931 -19.89 5.29 -18.08
C LEU A 931 -19.83 4.49 -19.39
N ALA A 932 -20.94 3.88 -19.82
CA ALA A 932 -20.99 3.14 -21.09
C ALA A 932 -20.77 4.06 -22.30
N GLU A 933 -21.36 5.25 -22.28
CA GLU A 933 -21.18 6.25 -23.34
C GLU A 933 -19.75 6.80 -23.34
N PHE A 934 -19.18 7.10 -22.16
CA PHE A 934 -17.79 7.48 -22.01
C PHE A 934 -16.84 6.43 -22.60
N ASN A 935 -16.99 5.15 -22.22
CA ASN A 935 -16.17 4.06 -22.76
C ASN A 935 -16.29 3.96 -24.29
N LYS A 936 -17.48 4.20 -24.85
CA LYS A 936 -17.71 4.23 -26.30
C LYS A 936 -17.04 5.43 -26.95
N GLN A 937 -17.11 6.62 -26.36
CA GLN A 937 -16.48 7.84 -26.86
C GLN A 937 -14.94 7.74 -26.81
N VAL A 938 -14.39 7.19 -25.72
CA VAL A 938 -12.96 6.87 -25.56
C VAL A 938 -12.49 5.90 -26.65
N ALA A 939 -13.25 4.83 -26.89
CA ALA A 939 -12.94 3.87 -27.94
C ALA A 939 -13.01 4.50 -29.36
N ASN A 940 -13.89 5.48 -29.55
CA ASN A 940 -14.04 6.20 -30.82
C ASN A 940 -13.07 7.37 -31.01
N GLY A 941 -12.19 7.67 -30.05
CA GLY A 941 -11.22 8.77 -30.21
C GLY A 941 -11.82 10.17 -30.05
N LEU A 942 -13.02 10.32 -29.48
CA LEU A 942 -13.71 11.62 -29.42
C LEU A 942 -13.14 12.53 -28.31
N PRO A 943 -13.12 13.87 -28.52
CA PRO A 943 -12.89 14.82 -27.45
C PRO A 943 -13.95 14.70 -26.36
N LEU A 944 -13.53 14.79 -25.10
CA LEU A 944 -14.40 14.65 -23.94
C LEU A 944 -14.48 15.95 -23.16
N HIS A 945 -15.70 16.41 -22.91
CA HIS A 945 -16.01 17.54 -22.06
C HIS A 945 -16.01 17.16 -20.58
N SER A 946 -15.81 18.13 -19.69
CA SER A 946 -15.87 17.94 -18.24
C SER A 946 -17.17 17.25 -17.80
N GLY A 947 -18.29 17.57 -18.45
CA GLY A 947 -19.60 16.98 -18.17
C GLY A 947 -19.79 15.54 -18.69
N GLU A 948 -18.90 15.03 -19.53
CA GLU A 948 -18.93 13.68 -20.10
C GLU A 948 -18.10 12.69 -19.28
N MET A 949 -17.20 13.18 -18.43
CA MET A 949 -16.40 12.36 -17.53
C MET A 949 -17.28 11.57 -16.55
N PRO A 950 -16.96 10.28 -16.29
CA PRO A 950 -17.72 9.44 -15.37
C PRO A 950 -17.70 10.00 -13.94
N GLY A 951 -18.75 9.65 -13.18
CA GLY A 951 -19.01 10.17 -11.84
C GLY A 951 -19.90 11.41 -11.77
N CYS A 952 -20.08 11.92 -10.56
CA CYS A 952 -20.90 13.09 -10.24
C CYS A 952 -20.28 13.92 -9.10
N ASP A 953 -20.60 15.22 -9.05
CA ASP A 953 -20.17 16.09 -7.95
C ASP A 953 -21.11 15.92 -6.75
N VAL A 954 -20.55 15.61 -5.58
CA VAL A 954 -21.28 15.23 -4.37
C VAL A 954 -20.76 16.00 -3.18
N ARG A 955 -21.66 16.64 -2.43
CA ARG A 955 -21.35 17.23 -1.12
C ARG A 955 -21.23 16.11 -0.08
N ILE A 956 -20.19 16.12 0.73
CA ILE A 956 -20.01 15.18 1.84
C ILE A 956 -19.83 15.97 3.14
N HIS A 957 -20.58 15.58 4.17
CA HIS A 957 -20.36 16.02 5.54
C HIS A 957 -19.80 14.86 6.35
N VAL A 958 -18.66 15.13 7.00
CA VAL A 958 -17.95 14.15 7.83
C VAL A 958 -17.60 14.75 9.18
N VAL A 959 -17.50 13.90 10.19
CA VAL A 959 -17.05 14.28 11.53
C VAL A 959 -15.78 13.52 11.87
N LEU A 960 -14.70 14.24 12.17
CA LEU A 960 -13.42 13.66 12.56
C LEU A 960 -13.49 13.09 13.99
N LEU A 961 -12.53 12.22 14.36
CA LEU A 961 -12.49 11.63 15.71
C LEU A 961 -12.37 12.67 16.84
N ASN A 962 -11.78 13.84 16.58
CA ASN A 962 -11.71 14.95 17.54
C ASN A 962 -13.04 15.74 17.68
N GLY A 963 -14.08 15.37 16.92
CA GLY A 963 -15.41 15.99 16.93
C GLY A 963 -15.60 17.14 15.93
N GLU A 964 -14.56 17.49 15.16
CA GLU A 964 -14.58 18.55 14.15
C GLU A 964 -15.45 18.17 12.94
N ASP A 965 -16.36 19.08 12.57
CA ASP A 965 -17.22 18.96 11.39
C ASP A 965 -16.52 19.48 10.13
N VAL A 966 -16.50 18.67 9.07
CA VAL A 966 -15.90 19.05 7.79
C VAL A 966 -16.92 18.80 6.67
N VAL A 967 -17.17 19.83 5.87
CA VAL A 967 -18.02 19.75 4.67
C VAL A 967 -17.18 20.11 3.44
N ARG A 968 -17.18 19.24 2.43
CA ARG A 968 -16.57 19.52 1.11
C ARG A 968 -17.41 18.92 -0.01
N SER A 969 -17.01 19.21 -1.25
CA SER A 969 -17.48 18.54 -2.44
C SER A 969 -16.38 17.62 -2.98
N ILE A 970 -16.74 16.41 -3.38
CA ILE A 970 -15.89 15.54 -4.20
C ILE A 970 -16.56 15.28 -5.54
N ARG A 971 -15.80 14.91 -6.57
CA ARG A 971 -16.36 14.29 -7.76
C ARG A 971 -16.10 12.79 -7.71
N THR A 972 -17.14 11.95 -7.75
CA THR A 972 -16.94 10.49 -7.79
C THR A 972 -16.20 10.09 -9.06
N ASN A 973 -15.59 8.91 -9.06
CA ASN A 973 -14.99 8.32 -10.25
C ASN A 973 -15.42 6.85 -10.33
N ASP A 974 -16.62 6.66 -10.88
CA ASP A 974 -17.28 5.35 -10.93
C ASP A 974 -16.53 4.35 -11.84
N GLN A 975 -15.61 4.84 -12.68
CA GLN A 975 -14.82 4.01 -13.58
C GLN A 975 -13.70 3.26 -12.85
N TYR A 976 -12.92 3.95 -12.01
CA TYR A 976 -11.78 3.35 -11.29
C TYR A 976 -12.13 3.01 -9.84
N PHE A 977 -13.16 3.61 -9.27
CA PHE A 977 -13.64 3.38 -7.91
C PHE A 977 -15.13 3.04 -7.89
N PRO A 978 -15.54 1.93 -8.55
CA PRO A 978 -16.94 1.52 -8.55
C PRO A 978 -17.44 1.28 -7.12
N ALA A 979 -18.71 1.58 -6.92
CA ALA A 979 -19.39 1.32 -5.66
C ALA A 979 -19.72 -0.17 -5.54
N TRP A 980 -19.37 -0.78 -4.42
CA TRP A 980 -19.70 -2.17 -4.15
C TRP A 980 -19.82 -2.41 -2.65
N GLN A 981 -20.47 -3.50 -2.30
CA GLN A 981 -20.53 -3.99 -0.93
C GLN A 981 -20.11 -5.45 -0.84
N LEU A 982 -19.47 -5.79 0.27
CA LEU A 982 -19.19 -7.15 0.68
C LEU A 982 -19.99 -7.40 1.96
N SER A 983 -20.86 -8.40 1.97
CA SER A 983 -21.72 -8.72 3.13
C SER A 983 -21.76 -10.22 3.42
N ARG A 984 -22.05 -10.61 4.66
CA ARG A 984 -22.32 -12.01 5.02
C ARG A 984 -23.49 -12.09 5.99
N GLY A 985 -23.98 -13.30 6.20
CA GLY A 985 -25.04 -13.58 7.16
C GLY A 985 -24.63 -13.32 8.62
N PRO A 986 -25.54 -13.60 9.58
CA PRO A 986 -25.33 -13.30 10.99
C PRO A 986 -24.20 -14.13 11.63
N ARG A 987 -23.85 -15.29 11.08
CA ARG A 987 -22.78 -16.14 11.61
C ARG A 987 -21.43 -15.74 11.02
N ILE A 988 -20.38 -15.84 11.82
CA ILE A 988 -19.02 -15.48 11.40
C ILE A 988 -18.42 -16.42 10.35
N ASP A 989 -18.94 -17.64 10.28
CA ASP A 989 -18.60 -18.65 9.26
C ASP A 989 -19.49 -18.59 8.01
N ASP A 990 -20.46 -17.66 7.94
CA ASP A 990 -21.27 -17.46 6.73
C ASP A 990 -20.40 -16.95 5.58
N ASN A 991 -20.68 -17.44 4.37
CA ASN A 991 -19.96 -17.00 3.18
C ASN A 991 -20.18 -15.52 2.91
N TRP A 992 -19.10 -14.84 2.55
CA TRP A 992 -19.17 -13.48 2.04
C TRP A 992 -19.76 -13.46 0.62
N VAL A 993 -20.61 -12.47 0.37
CA VAL A 993 -21.26 -12.18 -0.89
C VAL A 993 -20.80 -10.80 -1.32
N TRP A 994 -20.34 -10.69 -2.56
CA TRP A 994 -19.98 -9.43 -3.19
C TRP A 994 -21.13 -8.97 -4.08
N GLU A 995 -21.49 -7.69 -3.97
CA GLU A 995 -22.57 -7.07 -4.74
C GLU A 995 -22.12 -5.68 -5.22
N GLU A 996 -22.34 -5.39 -6.50
CA GLU A 996 -22.16 -4.04 -7.05
C GLU A 996 -23.35 -3.15 -6.64
N LEU A 997 -23.07 -1.93 -6.17
CA LEU A 997 -24.10 -0.99 -5.69
C LEU A 997 -24.59 -0.07 -6.80
#